data_AF-A0A8S3Q8A9-F1
#
_entry.id   AF-A0A8S3Q8A9-F1
#
_cell.length_a   1.000
_cell.length_b   1.000
_cell.length_c   1.000
_cell.angle_alpha   90.00
_cell.angle_beta   90.00
_cell.angle_gamma   90.00
#
_symmetry.space_group_name_H-M   'P 1'
#
loop_
_entity.id
_entity.type
_entity.pdbx_description
1 polymer ?
#
loop_
_entity_poly.entity_id
_entity_poly.type
_entity_poly.pdbx_seq_one_letter_code
_entity_poly.pdbx_strand_id
1 'polypeptide(L)'
;MDDQLRTPSPGWGSGSRTPSPASRTPSPSARHRTPSPPFREHKTHSVIRPHSSKPKKQINSTEDEVPVRHMPNISIRNGQHIHWLHVGTLASGMEKKVDGFVWQADTSGIKVAWDADDHQSGIVGYRLAVGTTKGGSDVMDWTQYKSETDVYISDLSLPLTDIVTKSPVYYVSLIGDNGAGQESTIITSTPIVVVNEDKPGIVIDGAEGTDNLDLLILDDDTDYQLHPTVVTVQFDGFESHLHGVMEYKWAVGTTPGGEDVMSFIPYGLIHSEEVSVKGNGITSSGYAQANLDLKSGVTYYSTVRAITNVGSVLESVSDGFTVDTSPPIISLDRLTDKSSTDTNIGAGSTLYEKSADTLFASWHYNDTESSIRRAWYSVGTYPFAEDVSPITEVEVSSGLHSVLPLASVIPDTTGKPNIISIWAENNAGTINKLTSGSVIIDTTPPSQGVVTCPKFVGAKVPVKCSWSGFQDRESPIQRFLISLGSEEGLTDIFVDKKVSGFTSSFSIDGDNNRINKKAASLLSIGIKQNTGLESLILNLNPMGDEGMESIINMVKLQLTLNYVSLEEMNLSPANYHRILDLQSERDISILHGGSGGYQRYTSQTSVMRLFTKFLREHRPDIETAFLQQDKDHSGNLSSEDLKMALKTAGLRLTNKQLGILLEDIDMNHSGEIKYKDILSGTALVGKRKSSQVYTLAGLESKIHVLSNRGKEIGVS
;
A
#
# COMPACT_ATOMS: atom_id res chain seq x y z
N MET A 1 -37.16 -31.87 -59.03
CA MET A 1 -38.47 -31.86 -58.32
C MET A 1 -38.66 -30.43 -57.90
N ASP A 2 -39.39 -29.71 -58.73
CA ASP A 2 -39.13 -28.32 -58.98
C ASP A 2 -40.30 -27.43 -58.55
N ASP A 3 -39.93 -26.38 -57.82
CA ASP A 3 -40.28 -24.99 -58.16
C ASP A 3 -41.73 -24.52 -57.91
N GLN A 4 -41.89 -23.19 -58.02
CA GLN A 4 -43.13 -22.42 -58.12
C GLN A 4 -43.90 -22.18 -56.79
N LEU A 5 -44.44 -20.99 -56.51
CA LEU A 5 -44.88 -19.91 -57.42
C LEU A 5 -44.60 -18.47 -56.95
N ARG A 6 -44.67 -17.55 -57.93
CA ARG A 6 -44.50 -16.09 -57.81
C ARG A 6 -45.84 -15.31 -57.72
N THR A 7 -45.76 -14.12 -57.10
CA THR A 7 -46.43 -12.81 -57.35
C THR A 7 -47.45 -12.66 -58.52
N PRO A 8 -48.49 -11.78 -58.46
CA PRO A 8 -48.29 -10.34 -58.80
C PRO A 8 -49.22 -9.26 -58.13
N SER A 9 -48.89 -7.98 -58.43
CA SER A 9 -49.43 -6.65 -58.00
C SER A 9 -50.84 -6.28 -58.58
N PRO A 10 -51.47 -5.06 -58.43
CA PRO A 10 -50.96 -3.64 -58.26
C PRO A 10 -51.58 -2.82 -57.08
N GLY A 11 -51.04 -1.67 -56.60
CA GLY A 11 -51.13 -0.27 -57.11
C GLY A 11 -52.41 0.46 -56.61
N TRP A 12 -52.43 1.69 -56.04
CA TRP A 12 -51.87 2.98 -56.48
C TRP A 12 -51.66 4.01 -55.33
N GLY A 13 -50.56 4.80 -55.42
CA GLY A 13 -50.38 6.23 -55.01
C GLY A 13 -50.37 6.62 -53.51
N SER A 14 -50.03 7.87 -53.10
CA SER A 14 -49.17 8.96 -53.67
C SER A 14 -49.04 10.13 -52.65
N GLY A 15 -48.06 11.06 -52.62
CA GLY A 15 -46.80 11.22 -53.37
C GLY A 15 -46.12 12.61 -53.12
N SER A 16 -44.78 12.70 -53.21
CA SER A 16 -43.87 13.90 -53.07
C SER A 16 -43.67 14.50 -51.65
N ARG A 17 -42.50 15.05 -51.23
CA ARG A 17 -41.24 15.46 -51.91
C ARG A 17 -40.04 15.49 -50.91
N THR A 18 -38.78 15.43 -51.38
CA THR A 18 -37.52 15.43 -50.58
C THR A 18 -36.77 16.79 -50.67
N PRO A 19 -35.66 17.07 -49.92
CA PRO A 19 -34.30 16.53 -50.23
C PRO A 19 -33.37 16.23 -49.01
N SER A 20 -32.21 15.60 -49.28
CA SER A 20 -31.12 15.28 -48.32
C SER A 20 -30.12 16.44 -48.10
N PRO A 21 -29.14 16.28 -47.19
CA PRO A 21 -27.75 16.48 -47.61
C PRO A 21 -26.75 15.41 -47.10
N ALA A 22 -25.51 15.47 -47.60
CA ALA A 22 -24.47 14.45 -47.46
C ALA A 22 -23.31 14.84 -46.51
N SER A 23 -22.52 13.84 -46.11
CA SER A 23 -21.31 13.98 -45.27
C SER A 23 -20.05 14.29 -46.08
N ARG A 24 -19.12 15.05 -45.48
CA ARG A 24 -17.68 15.12 -45.86
C ARG A 24 -16.83 15.64 -44.71
N THR A 25 -15.61 15.13 -44.61
CA THR A 25 -14.58 15.45 -43.60
C THR A 25 -13.85 16.78 -43.91
N PRO A 26 -13.06 17.29 -42.94
CA PRO A 26 -11.63 17.46 -43.27
C PRO A 26 -10.64 17.15 -42.14
N SER A 27 -9.38 16.91 -42.54
CA SER A 27 -8.20 16.71 -41.68
C SER A 27 -7.51 18.05 -41.31
N PRO A 28 -6.65 18.10 -40.27
CA PRO A 28 -5.92 19.31 -39.89
C PRO A 28 -4.54 19.43 -40.59
N SER A 29 -4.09 20.66 -40.89
CA SER A 29 -2.68 20.90 -41.25
C SER A 29 -2.13 22.29 -40.84
N ALA A 30 -1.03 22.22 -40.11
CA ALA A 30 -0.03 23.21 -39.66
C ALA A 30 0.08 24.62 -40.29
N ARG A 31 0.50 25.58 -39.41
CA ARG A 31 1.44 26.75 -39.55
C ARG A 31 0.99 27.87 -38.58
N HIS A 32 1.81 28.71 -37.97
CA HIS A 32 3.27 28.85 -37.78
C HIS A 32 3.50 29.52 -36.40
N ARG A 33 4.69 29.37 -35.79
CA ARG A 33 5.11 30.12 -34.57
C ARG A 33 6.16 31.20 -34.88
N THR A 34 6.35 32.11 -33.91
CA THR A 34 7.46 33.09 -33.71
C THR A 34 7.35 34.44 -34.45
N PRO A 35 8.02 35.51 -33.96
CA PRO A 35 8.01 36.01 -32.57
C PRO A 35 7.90 37.55 -32.46
N SER A 36 7.57 38.09 -31.26
CA SER A 36 7.52 39.55 -31.01
C SER A 36 8.71 40.06 -30.18
N PRO A 37 9.48 41.07 -30.65
CA PRO A 37 10.53 41.77 -29.90
C PRO A 37 10.05 43.13 -29.30
N PRO A 38 10.87 43.84 -28.48
CA PRO A 38 10.38 44.80 -27.45
C PRO A 38 10.77 46.30 -27.67
N PHE A 39 10.68 47.12 -26.60
CA PHE A 39 11.08 48.56 -26.43
C PHE A 39 10.10 49.63 -26.99
N ARG A 40 9.96 50.88 -26.46
CA ARG A 40 10.54 51.64 -25.30
C ARG A 40 9.61 52.81 -24.87
N GLU A 41 9.99 53.49 -23.78
CA GLU A 41 9.51 54.81 -23.31
C GLU A 41 9.69 55.95 -24.38
N HIS A 42 9.15 57.18 -24.30
CA HIS A 42 9.03 58.13 -23.16
C HIS A 42 8.26 59.43 -23.56
N LYS A 43 7.56 60.10 -22.61
CA LYS A 43 7.36 61.59 -22.48
C LYS A 43 6.52 62.34 -23.57
N THR A 44 5.77 63.44 -23.31
CA THR A 44 5.52 64.31 -22.13
C THR A 44 4.31 65.27 -22.30
N HIS A 45 3.69 65.70 -21.17
CA HIS A 45 2.88 66.95 -20.95
C HIS A 45 1.54 67.12 -21.72
N SER A 46 0.50 67.83 -21.23
CA SER A 46 0.41 68.84 -20.15
C SER A 46 -0.94 68.93 -19.40
N VAL A 47 -0.88 69.11 -18.07
CA VAL A 47 -1.70 70.02 -17.23
C VAL A 47 -3.25 70.00 -17.32
N ILE A 48 -3.89 69.47 -16.27
CA ILE A 48 -5.11 70.05 -15.66
C ILE A 48 -4.88 70.14 -14.13
N ARG A 49 -5.43 71.18 -13.49
CA ARG A 49 -5.20 71.55 -12.08
C ARG A 49 -5.93 70.64 -11.07
N PRO A 50 -5.45 70.51 -9.82
CA PRO A 50 -6.17 69.82 -8.76
C PRO A 50 -7.42 70.63 -8.34
N HIS A 51 -8.59 70.00 -8.39
CA HIS A 51 -9.82 70.63 -7.91
C HIS A 51 -9.99 70.38 -6.40
N SER A 52 -9.75 71.45 -5.64
CA SER A 52 -10.31 71.75 -4.31
C SER A 52 -11.12 70.64 -3.62
N SER A 53 -10.51 70.00 -2.64
CA SER A 53 -11.24 69.29 -1.58
C SER A 53 -12.18 70.26 -0.85
N LYS A 54 -13.50 70.15 -1.10
CA LYS A 54 -14.51 70.70 -0.20
C LYS A 54 -14.96 69.58 0.74
N PRO A 55 -14.90 69.80 2.07
CA PRO A 55 -15.19 68.74 3.03
C PRO A 55 -16.69 68.44 3.07
N LYS A 56 -17.05 67.16 3.18
CA LYS A 56 -18.40 66.75 3.55
C LYS A 56 -18.36 65.68 4.64
N LYS A 57 -18.62 66.18 5.86
CA LYS A 57 -19.09 65.45 7.03
C LYS A 57 -18.25 64.25 7.47
N GLN A 58 -17.27 64.55 8.34
CA GLN A 58 -17.32 63.88 9.64
C GLN A 58 -18.75 64.04 10.17
N ILE A 59 -19.45 62.92 10.35
CA ILE A 59 -20.49 62.86 11.36
C ILE A 59 -19.71 62.63 12.64
N ASN A 60 -19.45 63.70 13.39
CA ASN A 60 -19.11 63.54 14.79
C ASN A 60 -20.35 62.95 15.45
N SER A 61 -20.34 61.65 15.75
CA SER A 61 -21.08 61.16 16.91
C SER A 61 -20.52 61.91 18.10
N THR A 62 -21.29 62.87 18.62
CA THR A 62 -20.95 63.54 19.87
C THR A 62 -21.12 62.53 20.99
N GLU A 63 -20.02 61.89 21.38
CA GLU A 63 -19.86 61.45 22.76
C GLU A 63 -19.88 62.73 23.62
N ASP A 64 -21.07 63.11 24.06
CA ASP A 64 -21.27 64.21 24.98
C ASP A 64 -20.82 63.76 26.37
N GLU A 65 -19.51 63.76 26.62
CA GLU A 65 -18.97 63.90 27.98
C GLU A 65 -19.36 65.29 28.50
N VAL A 66 -20.57 65.39 29.07
CA VAL A 66 -21.08 66.64 29.65
C VAL A 66 -20.39 66.88 31.00
N PRO A 67 -19.51 67.90 31.13
CA PRO A 67 -18.99 68.27 32.43
C PRO A 67 -20.10 68.91 33.26
N VAL A 68 -20.15 68.54 34.54
CA VAL A 68 -21.16 68.90 35.56
C VAL A 68 -21.86 70.24 35.31
N ARG A 69 -23.03 70.18 34.68
CA ARG A 69 -24.09 71.17 34.86
C ARG A 69 -25.11 70.59 35.82
N HIS A 70 -25.45 71.32 36.87
CA HIS A 70 -26.55 70.95 37.75
C HIS A 70 -27.82 70.77 36.91
N MET A 71 -28.30 69.53 36.86
CA MET A 71 -29.66 69.18 36.45
C MET A 71 -30.66 69.87 37.40
N PRO A 72 -31.90 70.14 36.98
CA PRO A 72 -32.86 70.83 37.83
C PRO A 72 -33.22 69.98 39.05
N ASN A 73 -32.98 70.52 40.26
CA ASN A 73 -33.46 69.93 41.50
C ASN A 73 -34.98 69.73 41.44
N ILE A 74 -35.44 68.47 41.45
CA ILE A 74 -36.86 68.15 41.56
C ILE A 74 -37.25 68.33 43.03
N SER A 75 -37.96 69.42 43.30
CA SER A 75 -38.37 69.83 44.65
C SER A 75 -39.88 69.64 44.82
N ILE A 76 -40.31 68.71 45.68
CA ILE A 76 -41.69 68.69 46.22
C ILE A 76 -41.67 68.36 47.72
N ARG A 77 -42.38 69.20 48.49
CA ARG A 77 -42.84 69.09 49.89
C ARG A 77 -42.04 68.20 50.88
N ASN A 78 -41.60 68.86 51.96
CA ASN A 78 -41.19 68.30 53.27
C ASN A 78 -39.72 67.87 53.46
N GLY A 79 -38.81 68.20 52.54
CA GLY A 79 -37.36 68.24 52.81
C GLY A 79 -36.50 67.18 52.14
N GLN A 80 -37.12 66.08 51.73
CA GLN A 80 -36.45 65.00 50.99
C GLN A 80 -36.29 65.35 49.50
N HIS A 81 -35.10 65.14 48.97
CA HIS A 81 -34.72 65.41 47.59
C HIS A 81 -33.95 64.21 47.01
N ILE A 82 -34.42 63.62 45.91
CA ILE A 82 -33.61 62.70 45.10
C ILE A 82 -32.97 63.54 44.00
N HIS A 83 -31.64 63.57 43.96
CA HIS A 83 -30.86 64.37 43.02
C HIS A 83 -30.78 63.70 41.65
N TRP A 84 -30.53 62.38 41.61
CA TRP A 84 -30.47 61.59 40.38
C TRP A 84 -30.70 60.10 40.65
N LEU A 85 -31.06 59.37 39.58
CA LEU A 85 -31.17 57.92 39.52
C LEU A 85 -30.56 57.47 38.18
N HIS A 86 -29.45 56.73 38.24
CA HIS A 86 -28.71 56.22 37.10
C HIS A 86 -28.82 54.70 37.01
N VAL A 87 -28.82 54.17 35.79
CA VAL A 87 -28.82 52.72 35.53
C VAL A 87 -27.66 52.32 34.61
N GLY A 88 -27.29 51.04 34.63
CA GLY A 88 -26.10 50.51 33.95
C GLY A 88 -24.77 50.79 34.68
N THR A 89 -24.81 51.40 35.87
CA THR A 89 -23.62 51.79 36.65
C THR A 89 -23.83 51.54 38.15
N LEU A 90 -22.73 51.45 38.89
CA LEU A 90 -22.67 51.40 40.36
C LEU A 90 -21.89 52.62 40.89
N ALA A 91 -22.03 52.91 42.18
CA ALA A 91 -21.50 54.09 42.86
C ALA A 91 -21.76 55.41 42.09
N SER A 92 -20.89 56.41 42.24
CA SER A 92 -20.93 57.69 41.51
C SER A 92 -20.50 57.61 40.04
N GLY A 93 -20.55 56.43 39.43
CA GLY A 93 -20.25 56.26 38.00
C GLY A 93 -21.26 57.00 37.11
N MET A 94 -20.80 57.49 35.96
CA MET A 94 -21.67 58.20 35.01
C MET A 94 -22.48 57.24 34.14
N GLU A 95 -23.75 57.56 33.97
CA GLU A 95 -24.68 56.84 33.10
C GLU A 95 -24.36 57.08 31.61
N LYS A 96 -23.91 56.02 30.91
CA LYS A 96 -23.66 56.09 29.46
C LYS A 96 -24.97 55.93 28.68
N LYS A 97 -25.27 56.88 27.79
CA LYS A 97 -26.51 56.90 26.99
C LYS A 97 -26.21 56.90 25.51
N VAL A 98 -26.94 56.09 24.76
CA VAL A 98 -26.94 56.07 23.28
C VAL A 98 -28.38 56.29 22.82
N ASP A 99 -28.61 57.33 22.03
CA ASP A 99 -29.94 57.81 21.60
C ASP A 99 -30.95 58.04 22.75
N GLY A 100 -30.45 58.40 23.94
CA GLY A 100 -31.26 58.63 25.13
C GLY A 100 -31.66 57.37 25.92
N PHE A 101 -31.14 56.20 25.53
CA PHE A 101 -31.31 54.93 26.23
C PHE A 101 -30.01 54.49 26.90
N VAL A 102 -30.10 53.78 28.03
CA VAL A 102 -28.99 52.96 28.55
C VAL A 102 -29.09 51.59 27.91
N TRP A 103 -28.00 51.12 27.31
CA TRP A 103 -27.94 49.79 26.69
C TRP A 103 -27.19 48.83 27.61
N GLN A 104 -27.72 47.62 27.79
CA GLN A 104 -27.03 46.53 28.48
C GLN A 104 -27.27 45.20 27.77
N ALA A 105 -26.41 44.23 28.04
CA ALA A 105 -26.59 42.86 27.53
C ALA A 105 -27.04 41.86 28.62
N ASP A 106 -26.89 42.22 29.90
CA ASP A 106 -27.32 41.40 31.03
C ASP A 106 -28.85 41.27 31.01
N THR A 107 -29.33 40.02 30.89
CA THR A 107 -30.76 39.68 30.89
C THR A 107 -31.28 39.29 32.28
N SER A 108 -30.38 39.18 33.27
CA SER A 108 -30.63 38.66 34.62
C SER A 108 -30.63 39.74 35.70
N GLY A 109 -30.10 40.93 35.40
CA GLY A 109 -30.03 42.01 36.37
C GLY A 109 -29.82 43.41 35.79
N ILE A 110 -29.91 44.41 36.67
CA ILE A 110 -29.70 45.83 36.34
C ILE A 110 -28.83 46.45 37.44
N LYS A 111 -27.75 47.13 37.04
CA LYS A 111 -26.95 47.97 37.95
C LYS A 111 -27.63 49.33 38.11
N VAL A 112 -27.83 49.75 39.35
CA VAL A 112 -28.56 50.99 39.69
C VAL A 112 -27.74 51.77 40.72
N ALA A 113 -27.69 53.09 40.58
CA ALA A 113 -27.15 54.01 41.58
C ALA A 113 -28.03 55.26 41.69
N TRP A 114 -28.10 55.87 42.87
CA TRP A 114 -28.86 57.08 43.11
C TRP A 114 -28.23 57.94 44.21
N ASP A 115 -28.68 59.18 44.29
CA ASP A 115 -28.24 60.16 45.28
C ASP A 115 -29.45 60.92 45.80
N ALA A 116 -29.57 61.02 47.12
CA ALA A 116 -30.70 61.65 47.77
C ALA A 116 -30.34 62.13 49.19
N ASP A 117 -30.98 63.22 49.62
CA ASP A 117 -30.80 63.85 50.92
C ASP A 117 -32.16 64.19 51.55
N ASP A 118 -32.23 64.20 52.89
CA ASP A 118 -33.29 64.83 53.68
C ASP A 118 -32.66 65.45 54.93
N HIS A 119 -32.37 66.75 54.85
CA HIS A 119 -31.78 67.51 55.96
C HIS A 119 -32.69 67.62 57.19
N GLN A 120 -34.00 67.35 57.07
CA GLN A 120 -34.98 67.54 58.15
C GLN A 120 -35.15 66.29 59.01
N SER A 121 -35.26 65.10 58.39
CA SER A 121 -35.49 63.85 59.12
C SER A 121 -34.54 62.70 58.79
N GLY A 122 -33.68 62.87 57.79
CA GLY A 122 -32.83 61.80 57.25
C GLY A 122 -33.63 60.76 56.46
N ILE A 123 -32.95 60.05 55.56
CA ILE A 123 -33.52 58.94 54.81
C ILE A 123 -33.27 57.64 55.59
N VAL A 124 -34.31 56.83 55.78
CA VAL A 124 -34.25 55.55 56.55
C VAL A 124 -34.38 54.31 55.67
N GLY A 125 -34.79 54.49 54.41
CA GLY A 125 -34.97 53.40 53.46
C GLY A 125 -35.16 53.89 52.03
N TYR A 126 -35.00 52.97 51.08
CA TYR A 126 -35.38 53.14 49.69
C TYR A 126 -36.18 51.92 49.23
N ARG A 127 -37.08 52.11 48.26
CA ARG A 127 -37.75 51.00 47.57
C ARG A 127 -37.53 51.13 46.06
N LEU A 128 -37.16 50.02 45.44
CA LEU A 128 -36.96 49.90 44.00
C LEU A 128 -38.00 48.95 43.40
N ALA A 129 -38.49 49.29 42.22
CA ALA A 129 -39.28 48.41 41.36
C ALA A 129 -38.74 48.46 39.93
N VAL A 130 -38.97 47.39 39.16
CA VAL A 130 -38.61 47.32 37.73
C VAL A 130 -39.88 47.05 36.92
N GLY A 131 -40.05 47.78 35.82
CA GLY A 131 -41.21 47.62 34.95
C GLY A 131 -40.93 48.01 33.50
N THR A 132 -41.83 47.59 32.60
CA THR A 132 -41.80 47.96 31.17
C THR A 132 -42.40 49.34 30.88
N THR A 133 -42.91 50.01 31.92
CA THR A 133 -43.45 51.37 31.87
C THR A 133 -42.89 52.22 33.01
N LYS A 134 -42.90 53.55 32.85
CA LYS A 134 -42.42 54.48 33.89
C LYS A 134 -43.28 54.38 35.15
N GLY A 135 -42.67 54.01 36.27
CA GLY A 135 -43.37 53.77 37.55
C GLY A 135 -43.99 52.38 37.66
N GLY A 136 -43.81 51.52 36.65
CA GLY A 136 -44.27 50.14 36.65
C GLY A 136 -43.44 49.23 37.55
N SER A 137 -44.07 48.15 38.01
CA SER A 137 -43.48 47.09 38.83
C SER A 137 -43.78 45.69 38.26
N ASP A 138 -44.07 45.62 36.96
CA ASP A 138 -44.48 44.42 36.22
C ASP A 138 -43.36 43.40 35.98
N VAL A 139 -42.10 43.77 36.22
CA VAL A 139 -40.92 42.89 36.10
C VAL A 139 -40.37 42.54 37.48
N MET A 140 -40.35 43.50 38.41
CA MET A 140 -39.99 43.29 39.82
C MET A 140 -40.86 44.21 40.69
N ASP A 141 -41.53 43.62 41.67
CA ASP A 141 -42.33 44.36 42.65
C ASP A 141 -41.45 45.14 43.65
N TRP A 142 -42.06 46.11 44.33
CA TRP A 142 -41.37 47.05 45.22
C TRP A 142 -40.58 46.35 46.33
N THR A 143 -39.26 46.36 46.20
CA THR A 143 -38.31 45.71 47.10
C THR A 143 -37.58 46.74 47.94
N GLN A 144 -37.49 46.50 49.26
CA GLN A 144 -36.92 47.43 50.24
C GLN A 144 -35.40 47.27 50.38
N TYR A 145 -34.71 48.40 50.27
CA TYR A 145 -33.32 48.65 50.60
C TYR A 145 -33.26 49.65 51.77
N LYS A 146 -32.16 49.70 52.52
CA LYS A 146 -32.02 50.49 53.75
C LYS A 146 -31.16 51.73 53.53
N SER A 147 -29.84 51.55 53.53
CA SER A 147 -28.85 52.63 53.45
C SER A 147 -27.92 52.51 52.25
N GLU A 148 -28.21 51.56 51.36
CA GLU A 148 -27.58 51.43 50.05
C GLU A 148 -27.90 52.67 49.21
N THR A 149 -26.92 53.12 48.41
CA THR A 149 -27.09 54.17 47.39
C THR A 149 -26.82 53.64 45.97
N ASP A 150 -26.37 52.39 45.87
CA ASP A 150 -26.19 51.65 44.65
C ASP A 150 -26.40 50.15 44.90
N VAL A 151 -27.00 49.47 43.92
CA VAL A 151 -27.45 48.07 44.01
C VAL A 151 -27.34 47.43 42.63
N TYR A 152 -26.88 46.18 42.58
CA TYR A 152 -27.15 45.28 41.47
C TYR A 152 -28.44 44.51 41.77
N ILE A 153 -29.51 44.82 41.03
CA ILE A 153 -30.78 44.08 41.11
C ILE A 153 -30.58 42.77 40.34
N SER A 154 -30.59 41.63 41.03
CA SER A 154 -30.46 40.30 40.44
C SER A 154 -31.83 39.64 40.21
N ASP A 155 -31.81 38.42 39.67
CA ASP A 155 -32.96 37.51 39.55
C ASP A 155 -34.13 38.08 38.72
N LEU A 156 -33.82 39.00 37.80
CA LEU A 156 -34.75 39.54 36.83
C LEU A 156 -34.89 38.60 35.62
N SER A 157 -36.02 38.72 34.91
CA SER A 157 -36.23 38.14 33.59
C SER A 157 -36.44 39.27 32.60
N LEU A 158 -35.39 39.61 31.85
CA LEU A 158 -35.39 40.73 30.89
C LEU A 158 -35.30 40.21 29.46
N PRO A 159 -36.44 39.88 28.81
CA PRO A 159 -36.52 39.68 27.37
C PRO A 159 -35.80 40.76 26.55
N LEU A 160 -35.16 40.33 25.46
CA LEU A 160 -34.44 41.22 24.55
C LEU A 160 -35.37 42.28 23.95
N THR A 161 -34.90 43.52 23.95
CA THR A 161 -35.54 44.65 23.28
C THR A 161 -35.38 44.52 21.76
N ASP A 162 -36.49 44.51 21.02
CA ASP A 162 -36.46 44.72 19.58
C ASP A 162 -35.94 46.14 19.29
N ILE A 163 -34.79 46.21 18.63
CA ILE A 163 -34.07 47.47 18.36
C ILE A 163 -34.83 48.37 17.37
N VAL A 164 -35.70 47.81 16.52
CA VAL A 164 -36.51 48.51 15.53
C VAL A 164 -37.79 49.07 16.16
N THR A 165 -38.50 48.24 16.94
CA THR A 165 -39.77 48.67 17.58
C THR A 165 -39.58 49.34 18.94
N LYS A 166 -38.37 49.25 19.52
CA LYS A 166 -38.02 49.72 20.88
C LYS A 166 -38.96 49.16 21.95
N SER A 167 -39.17 47.84 21.91
CA SER A 167 -40.05 47.13 22.84
C SER A 167 -39.53 45.71 23.13
N PRO A 168 -39.60 45.21 24.39
CA PRO A 168 -39.86 45.97 25.62
C PRO A 168 -38.72 46.93 25.94
N VAL A 169 -39.00 47.97 26.72
CA VAL A 169 -38.01 48.91 27.28
C VAL A 169 -38.24 48.97 28.78
N TYR A 170 -37.16 48.89 29.57
CA TYR A 170 -37.26 48.76 31.02
C TYR A 170 -36.98 50.09 31.73
N TYR A 171 -37.58 50.25 32.90
CA TYR A 171 -37.38 51.39 33.79
C TYR A 171 -37.19 50.87 35.21
N VAL A 172 -36.22 51.45 35.92
CA VAL A 172 -36.12 51.33 37.37
C VAL A 172 -36.87 52.51 37.99
N SER A 173 -37.72 52.21 38.97
CA SER A 173 -38.52 53.19 39.72
C SER A 173 -38.06 53.21 41.18
N LEU A 174 -37.84 54.40 41.75
CA LEU A 174 -37.30 54.59 43.10
C LEU A 174 -38.26 55.46 43.94
N ILE A 175 -38.48 55.03 45.18
CA ILE A 175 -39.09 55.80 46.28
C ILE A 175 -38.09 55.83 47.43
N GLY A 176 -37.93 56.98 48.09
CA GLY A 176 -37.22 57.09 49.37
C GLY A 176 -38.20 57.21 50.54
N ASP A 177 -37.87 56.57 51.66
CA ASP A 177 -38.62 56.61 52.91
C ASP A 177 -37.84 57.44 53.95
N ASN A 178 -38.46 58.47 54.53
CA ASN A 178 -37.77 59.36 55.49
C ASN A 178 -38.05 59.06 56.96
N GLY A 179 -37.26 59.64 57.87
CA GLY A 179 -37.37 59.42 59.32
C GLY A 179 -38.69 59.87 59.95
N ALA A 180 -39.50 60.67 59.23
CA ALA A 180 -40.86 61.03 59.61
C ALA A 180 -41.95 60.07 59.08
N GLY A 181 -41.57 58.99 58.39
CA GLY A 181 -42.50 58.02 57.80
C GLY A 181 -43.23 58.54 56.56
N GLN A 182 -42.62 59.47 55.82
CA GLN A 182 -43.14 59.98 54.54
C GLN A 182 -42.38 59.35 53.37
N GLU A 183 -43.11 59.13 52.28
CA GLU A 183 -42.58 58.61 51.01
C GLU A 183 -42.26 59.78 50.06
N SER A 184 -41.17 59.67 49.31
CA SER A 184 -40.89 60.58 48.20
C SER A 184 -41.87 60.35 47.04
N THR A 185 -41.94 61.30 46.10
CA THR A 185 -42.51 60.98 44.78
C THR A 185 -41.65 59.93 44.07
N ILE A 186 -42.28 59.07 43.27
CA ILE A 186 -41.56 58.13 42.40
C ILE A 186 -40.69 58.89 41.39
N ILE A 187 -39.39 58.58 41.36
CA ILE A 187 -38.50 58.93 40.26
C ILE A 187 -38.25 57.69 39.39
N THR A 188 -38.00 57.89 38.10
CA THR A 188 -37.81 56.80 37.12
C THR A 188 -36.52 57.01 36.35
N SER A 189 -35.81 55.92 36.07
CA SER A 189 -34.52 55.93 35.38
C SER A 189 -34.63 56.39 33.92
N THR A 190 -33.47 56.59 33.29
CA THR A 190 -33.34 56.51 31.82
C THR A 190 -33.92 55.18 31.32
N PRO A 191 -34.62 55.15 30.17
CA PRO A 191 -35.08 53.89 29.58
C PRO A 191 -33.92 52.96 29.25
N ILE A 192 -34.09 51.66 29.56
CA ILE A 192 -33.09 50.61 29.35
C ILE A 192 -33.48 49.75 28.15
N VAL A 193 -32.52 49.53 27.26
CA VAL A 193 -32.57 48.59 26.13
C VAL A 193 -31.71 47.38 26.49
N VAL A 194 -32.28 46.18 26.40
CA VAL A 194 -31.57 44.92 26.64
C VAL A 194 -31.27 44.25 25.31
N VAL A 195 -30.00 43.99 25.02
CA VAL A 195 -29.54 43.36 23.77
C VAL A 195 -28.83 42.04 24.04
N ASN A 196 -28.51 41.30 22.97
CA ASN A 196 -27.70 40.08 23.08
C ASN A 196 -26.32 40.36 23.69
N GLU A 197 -25.85 39.42 24.49
CA GLU A 197 -24.44 39.35 24.92
C GLU A 197 -23.50 39.13 23.74
N ASP A 198 -22.22 39.44 23.95
CA ASP A 198 -21.19 39.22 22.95
C ASP A 198 -21.01 37.71 22.71
N LYS A 199 -21.08 37.27 21.46
CA LYS A 199 -21.11 35.86 21.06
C LYS A 199 -19.96 35.56 20.09
N PRO A 200 -19.08 34.59 20.40
CA PRO A 200 -18.05 34.13 19.47
C PRO A 200 -18.68 33.41 18.28
N GLY A 201 -18.06 33.53 17.11
CA GLY A 201 -18.51 32.90 15.89
C GLY A 201 -17.99 31.46 15.72
N ILE A 202 -18.00 31.00 14.49
CA ILE A 202 -17.37 29.75 14.04
C ILE A 202 -16.19 30.06 13.13
N VAL A 203 -15.26 29.12 13.01
CA VAL A 203 -14.09 29.19 12.12
C VAL A 203 -13.99 27.85 11.40
N ILE A 204 -13.85 27.89 10.08
CA ILE A 204 -13.86 26.74 9.18
C ILE A 204 -12.61 26.84 8.32
N ASP A 205 -11.93 25.71 8.10
CA ASP A 205 -10.73 25.66 7.27
C ASP A 205 -11.11 25.33 5.81
N GLY A 206 -10.41 25.94 4.86
CA GLY A 206 -10.68 25.77 3.43
C GLY A 206 -11.17 27.03 2.71
N ALA A 207 -11.28 26.90 1.39
CA ALA A 207 -11.80 27.94 0.51
C ALA A 207 -13.25 27.62 0.14
N GLU A 208 -14.03 28.65 -0.21
CA GLU A 208 -15.42 28.47 -0.64
C GLU A 208 -15.52 27.51 -1.83
N GLY A 209 -16.32 26.44 -1.68
CA GLY A 209 -16.78 25.62 -2.78
C GLY A 209 -17.69 26.45 -3.70
N THR A 210 -17.10 27.09 -4.72
CA THR A 210 -17.74 28.09 -5.60
C THR A 210 -18.89 27.58 -6.50
N ASP A 211 -19.42 26.39 -6.22
CA ASP A 211 -20.38 25.67 -7.04
C ASP A 211 -21.85 25.91 -6.64
N ASN A 212 -22.15 26.53 -5.47
CA ASN A 212 -23.51 26.94 -5.09
C ASN A 212 -23.56 28.19 -4.18
N LEU A 213 -23.54 29.38 -4.79
CA LEU A 213 -23.74 30.67 -4.10
C LEU A 213 -25.15 30.89 -3.50
N ASP A 214 -26.12 30.01 -3.76
CA ASP A 214 -27.54 30.23 -3.46
C ASP A 214 -27.94 29.89 -2.01
N LEU A 215 -27.09 29.20 -1.26
CA LEU A 215 -27.28 28.91 0.16
C LEU A 215 -25.93 28.98 0.89
N LEU A 216 -25.84 29.80 1.94
CA LEU A 216 -24.70 29.86 2.87
C LEU A 216 -24.66 28.58 3.74
N ILE A 217 -24.41 27.44 3.09
CA ILE A 217 -24.21 26.16 3.76
C ILE A 217 -22.72 26.04 4.09
N LEU A 218 -22.42 26.19 5.37
CA LEU A 218 -21.10 26.07 5.98
C LEU A 218 -20.72 24.57 6.13
N ASP A 219 -20.84 23.79 5.06
CA ASP A 219 -20.68 22.31 5.04
C ASP A 219 -19.36 21.83 4.39
N ASP A 220 -18.58 22.72 3.76
CA ASP A 220 -17.34 22.36 3.03
C ASP A 220 -16.08 22.66 3.87
N ASP A 221 -16.02 22.06 5.06
CA ASP A 221 -14.85 22.14 5.95
C ASP A 221 -13.72 21.23 5.44
N THR A 222 -12.50 21.75 5.40
CA THR A 222 -11.36 21.09 4.77
C THR A 222 -10.52 20.32 5.79
N ASP A 223 -10.95 19.10 6.13
CA ASP A 223 -10.16 18.19 6.99
C ASP A 223 -8.72 17.94 6.46
N TYR A 224 -8.54 17.91 5.13
CA TYR A 224 -7.28 17.53 4.47
C TYR A 224 -6.99 18.37 3.23
N GLN A 225 -5.74 18.83 3.06
CA GLN A 225 -5.33 19.61 1.88
C GLN A 225 -4.02 19.17 1.22
N LEU A 226 -4.01 19.25 -0.11
CA LEU A 226 -2.86 18.97 -0.99
C LEU A 226 -1.75 20.02 -0.99
N HIS A 227 -2.07 21.27 -0.68
CA HIS A 227 -1.17 22.40 -0.93
C HIS A 227 -0.43 22.79 0.36
N PRO A 228 0.90 22.57 0.48
CA PRO A 228 1.64 22.89 1.69
C PRO A 228 2.03 24.38 1.82
N THR A 229 1.44 25.26 1.00
CA THR A 229 1.88 26.66 0.88
C THR A 229 0.80 27.70 1.18
N VAL A 230 -0.44 27.29 1.43
CA VAL A 230 -1.59 28.19 1.54
C VAL A 230 -2.50 27.74 2.69
N VAL A 231 -3.03 28.70 3.42
CA VAL A 231 -4.13 28.51 4.37
C VAL A 231 -5.24 29.47 3.98
N THR A 232 -6.45 28.94 3.92
CA THR A 232 -7.70 29.67 3.67
C THR A 232 -8.65 29.35 4.80
N VAL A 233 -9.32 30.37 5.31
CA VAL A 233 -10.18 30.29 6.50
C VAL A 233 -11.46 31.06 6.22
N GLN A 234 -12.58 30.54 6.70
CA GLN A 234 -13.87 31.20 6.69
C GLN A 234 -14.35 31.39 8.13
N PHE A 235 -15.09 32.47 8.39
CA PHE A 235 -15.69 32.69 9.70
C PHE A 235 -17.02 33.43 9.58
N ASP A 236 -17.94 33.14 10.50
CA ASP A 236 -19.25 33.78 10.62
C ASP A 236 -19.77 33.71 12.06
N GLY A 237 -20.82 34.47 12.38
CA GLY A 237 -21.60 34.35 13.61
C GLY A 237 -21.02 35.11 14.81
N PHE A 238 -19.94 35.89 14.61
CA PHE A 238 -19.38 36.80 15.62
C PHE A 238 -20.31 38.01 15.82
N GLU A 239 -20.87 38.15 17.02
CA GLU A 239 -21.85 39.20 17.32
C GLU A 239 -21.44 39.98 18.56
N SER A 240 -21.51 41.32 18.49
CA SER A 240 -21.48 42.19 19.67
C SER A 240 -22.55 43.27 19.49
N HIS A 241 -23.71 43.08 20.13
CA HIS A 241 -24.82 44.02 19.96
C HIS A 241 -24.64 45.31 20.77
N LEU A 242 -23.92 45.24 21.90
CA LEU A 242 -23.70 46.37 22.80
C LEU A 242 -22.52 47.27 22.35
N HIS A 243 -21.43 46.66 21.89
CA HIS A 243 -20.19 47.37 21.59
C HIS A 243 -19.84 47.40 20.10
N GLY A 244 -20.30 46.43 19.31
CA GLY A 244 -19.90 46.25 17.92
C GLY A 244 -18.48 45.69 17.80
N VAL A 245 -18.27 44.81 16.81
CA VAL A 245 -16.91 44.36 16.44
C VAL A 245 -16.19 45.51 15.72
N MET A 246 -14.92 45.74 16.03
CA MET A 246 -14.10 46.82 15.47
C MET A 246 -13.01 46.29 14.53
N GLU A 247 -12.39 45.17 14.89
CA GLU A 247 -11.25 44.58 14.18
C GLU A 247 -11.30 43.05 14.29
N TYR A 248 -10.96 42.34 13.21
CA TYR A 248 -10.63 40.92 13.27
C TYR A 248 -9.12 40.72 13.19
N LYS A 249 -8.61 39.73 13.92
CA LYS A 249 -7.26 39.19 13.77
C LYS A 249 -7.33 37.69 13.67
N TRP A 250 -6.37 37.09 12.98
CA TRP A 250 -6.30 35.64 12.86
C TRP A 250 -4.87 35.13 12.99
N ALA A 251 -4.75 33.89 13.45
CA ALA A 251 -3.51 33.16 13.70
C ALA A 251 -3.64 31.72 13.20
N VAL A 252 -2.50 31.07 12.97
CA VAL A 252 -2.39 29.65 12.64
C VAL A 252 -1.37 29.00 13.58
N GLY A 253 -1.71 27.83 14.10
CA GLY A 253 -0.83 27.06 14.99
C GLY A 253 -0.91 25.55 14.76
N THR A 254 0.01 24.80 15.36
CA THR A 254 -0.02 23.31 15.36
C THR A 254 -0.83 22.73 16.54
N THR A 255 -1.43 23.60 17.35
CA THR A 255 -2.39 23.26 18.42
C THR A 255 -3.56 24.25 18.39
N PRO A 256 -4.76 23.90 18.88
CA PRO A 256 -5.87 24.83 19.01
C PRO A 256 -5.47 26.11 19.77
N GLY A 257 -5.78 27.29 19.22
CA GLY A 257 -5.37 28.59 19.78
C GLY A 257 -3.87 28.91 19.67
N GLY A 258 -3.10 28.10 18.94
CA GLY A 258 -1.65 28.25 18.77
C GLY A 258 -1.26 29.42 17.85
N GLU A 259 -0.07 29.96 18.10
CA GLU A 259 0.52 31.09 17.35
C GLU A 259 1.91 30.76 16.78
N ASP A 260 2.28 29.48 16.75
CA ASP A 260 3.64 28.98 16.44
C ASP A 260 3.96 28.92 14.94
N VAL A 261 2.93 28.96 14.08
CA VAL A 261 3.07 28.98 12.61
C VAL A 261 2.86 30.41 12.08
N MET A 262 1.83 31.08 12.57
CA MET A 262 1.55 32.49 12.30
C MET A 262 0.85 33.12 13.52
N SER A 263 1.49 34.09 14.16
CA SER A 263 0.90 34.87 15.26
C SER A 263 -0.18 35.83 14.76
N PHE A 264 -1.03 36.34 15.67
CA PHE A 264 -2.20 37.14 15.27
C PHE A 264 -1.89 38.37 14.40
N ILE A 265 -2.43 38.39 13.19
CA ILE A 265 -2.36 39.52 12.25
C ILE A 265 -3.76 39.95 11.78
N PRO A 266 -3.96 41.25 11.45
CA PRO A 266 -5.18 41.74 10.81
C PRO A 266 -5.13 41.67 9.27
N TYR A 267 -4.00 41.28 8.69
CA TYR A 267 -3.79 41.24 7.24
C TYR A 267 -4.22 39.91 6.63
N GLY A 268 -4.57 39.92 5.34
CA GLY A 268 -5.05 38.72 4.62
C GLY A 268 -6.52 38.39 4.87
N LEU A 269 -7.20 39.15 5.74
CA LEU A 269 -8.61 39.01 6.08
C LEU A 269 -9.47 40.02 5.29
N ILE A 270 -10.60 39.56 4.77
CA ILE A 270 -11.62 40.35 4.07
C ILE A 270 -12.97 40.05 4.72
N HIS A 271 -13.58 41.08 5.29
CA HIS A 271 -14.92 41.01 5.88
C HIS A 271 -16.00 41.11 4.79
N SER A 272 -17.11 40.39 4.96
CA SER A 272 -18.26 40.42 4.03
C SER A 272 -18.91 41.81 3.94
N GLU A 273 -19.87 42.00 3.01
CA GLU A 273 -20.71 43.21 2.99
C GLU A 273 -22.07 42.94 3.68
N GLU A 274 -22.34 43.63 4.79
CA GLU A 274 -23.64 43.62 5.46
C GLU A 274 -24.26 45.02 5.52
N VAL A 275 -25.58 45.09 5.32
CA VAL A 275 -26.32 46.36 5.23
C VAL A 275 -26.61 46.99 6.61
N SER A 276 -26.57 46.21 7.69
CA SER A 276 -26.96 46.63 9.04
C SER A 276 -26.19 45.87 10.12
N VAL A 277 -25.01 46.39 10.49
CA VAL A 277 -24.14 45.73 11.48
C VAL A 277 -24.57 46.05 12.92
N LYS A 278 -24.49 45.05 13.80
CA LYS A 278 -24.82 45.16 15.23
C LYS A 278 -23.81 46.04 15.97
N GLY A 279 -24.28 46.78 16.98
CA GLY A 279 -23.42 47.64 17.81
C GLY A 279 -22.62 48.72 17.05
N ASN A 280 -23.00 49.06 15.81
CA ASN A 280 -22.22 49.91 14.89
C ASN A 280 -20.81 49.39 14.57
N GLY A 281 -20.62 48.07 14.55
CA GLY A 281 -19.35 47.42 14.24
C GLY A 281 -19.08 47.15 12.75
N ILE A 282 -18.17 46.21 12.50
CA ILE A 282 -17.95 45.47 11.24
C ILE A 282 -18.68 44.11 11.26
N THR A 283 -18.87 43.53 10.08
CA THR A 283 -19.72 42.35 9.79
C THR A 283 -19.42 41.12 10.65
N SER A 284 -20.38 40.20 10.81
CA SER A 284 -20.19 38.95 11.59
C SER A 284 -19.34 37.91 10.86
N SER A 285 -19.17 38.08 9.54
CA SER A 285 -18.52 37.13 8.64
C SER A 285 -17.38 37.71 7.82
N GLY A 286 -16.52 36.81 7.33
CA GLY A 286 -15.48 37.08 6.36
C GLY A 286 -14.62 35.86 6.03
N TYR A 287 -13.57 36.11 5.27
CA TYR A 287 -12.61 35.13 4.77
C TYR A 287 -11.19 35.60 5.09
N ALA A 288 -10.26 34.68 5.31
CA ALA A 288 -8.85 34.98 5.45
C ALA A 288 -7.97 34.06 4.61
N GLN A 289 -6.85 34.58 4.11
CA GLN A 289 -5.87 33.81 3.36
C GLN A 289 -4.43 34.24 3.68
N ALA A 290 -3.55 33.26 3.85
CA ALA A 290 -2.10 33.46 3.98
C ALA A 290 -1.33 32.42 3.17
N ASN A 291 -0.12 32.79 2.74
CA ASN A 291 0.86 31.84 2.23
C ASN A 291 1.82 31.49 3.38
N LEU A 292 1.91 30.21 3.74
CA LEU A 292 2.67 29.70 4.88
C LEU A 292 3.43 28.43 4.48
N ASP A 293 4.64 28.21 4.99
CA ASP A 293 5.43 27.00 4.71
C ASP A 293 4.99 25.84 5.64
N LEU A 294 3.93 25.13 5.23
CA LEU A 294 3.35 24.00 5.97
C LEU A 294 4.11 22.69 5.70
N LYS A 295 3.86 21.68 6.54
CA LYS A 295 4.52 20.37 6.49
C LYS A 295 3.49 19.26 6.30
N SER A 296 3.80 18.32 5.41
CA SER A 296 3.03 17.07 5.24
C SER A 296 2.96 16.30 6.55
N GLY A 297 1.82 15.66 6.82
CA GLY A 297 1.53 14.90 8.04
C GLY A 297 1.36 15.75 9.31
N VAL A 298 1.15 17.07 9.19
CA VAL A 298 0.91 17.97 10.32
C VAL A 298 -0.50 18.57 10.22
N THR A 299 -1.22 18.54 11.34
CA THR A 299 -2.51 19.20 11.53
C THR A 299 -2.29 20.64 12.01
N TYR A 300 -3.07 21.56 11.44
CA TYR A 300 -3.00 23.00 11.67
C TYR A 300 -4.37 23.52 12.10
N TYR A 301 -4.38 24.52 12.97
CA TYR A 301 -5.60 25.11 13.53
C TYR A 301 -5.62 26.60 13.25
N SER A 302 -6.73 27.07 12.69
CA SER A 302 -6.98 28.48 12.43
C SER A 302 -7.74 29.09 13.60
N THR A 303 -7.27 30.23 14.12
CA THR A 303 -7.93 30.94 15.22
C THR A 303 -8.30 32.35 14.79
N VAL A 304 -9.56 32.74 14.97
CA VAL A 304 -10.06 34.10 14.68
C VAL A 304 -10.47 34.79 15.98
N ARG A 305 -9.98 36.03 16.14
CA ARG A 305 -10.32 36.96 17.23
C ARG A 305 -11.11 38.13 16.67
N ALA A 306 -12.35 38.31 17.13
CA ALA A 306 -13.10 39.55 16.98
C ALA A 306 -12.82 40.48 18.18
N ILE A 307 -12.40 41.71 17.93
CA ILE A 307 -12.11 42.71 18.96
C ILE A 307 -13.21 43.77 18.91
N THR A 308 -13.92 44.01 20.01
CA THR A 308 -15.00 45.01 20.06
C THR A 308 -14.47 46.44 20.22
N ASN A 309 -15.32 47.45 20.00
CA ASN A 309 -14.95 48.86 20.19
C ASN A 309 -14.46 49.20 21.62
N VAL A 310 -14.75 48.36 22.63
CA VAL A 310 -14.25 48.51 24.01
C VAL A 310 -13.04 47.61 24.34
N GLY A 311 -12.53 46.86 23.36
CA GLY A 311 -11.37 45.98 23.49
C GLY A 311 -11.68 44.58 24.05
N SER A 312 -12.95 44.19 24.18
CA SER A 312 -13.31 42.78 24.46
C SER A 312 -12.86 41.90 23.30
N VAL A 313 -12.40 40.68 23.59
CA VAL A 313 -11.98 39.70 22.58
C VAL A 313 -12.94 38.52 22.59
N LEU A 314 -13.51 38.21 21.44
CA LEU A 314 -14.27 36.98 21.17
C LEU A 314 -13.38 36.10 20.30
N GLU A 315 -13.13 34.87 20.71
CA GLU A 315 -12.19 33.96 20.06
C GLU A 315 -12.86 32.64 19.71
N SER A 316 -12.60 32.16 18.49
CA SER A 316 -13.01 30.85 18.01
C SER A 316 -11.86 30.20 17.26
N VAL A 317 -11.79 28.86 17.31
CA VAL A 317 -10.76 28.02 16.68
C VAL A 317 -11.47 26.99 15.80
N SER A 318 -10.91 26.67 14.64
CA SER A 318 -11.33 25.50 13.84
C SER A 318 -10.99 24.17 14.53
N ASP A 319 -11.55 23.07 14.05
CA ASP A 319 -11.20 21.72 14.47
C ASP A 319 -9.95 21.16 13.74
N GLY A 320 -9.57 21.76 12.62
CA GLY A 320 -8.22 21.81 12.08
C GLY A 320 -7.95 20.88 10.91
N PHE A 321 -7.19 21.39 9.93
CA PHE A 321 -6.87 20.71 8.68
C PHE A 321 -5.49 20.03 8.70
N THR A 322 -5.36 18.89 8.03
CA THR A 322 -4.08 18.17 7.88
C THR A 322 -3.52 18.31 6.47
N VAL A 323 -2.25 18.70 6.34
CA VAL A 323 -1.58 18.74 5.04
C VAL A 323 -1.11 17.34 4.66
N ASP A 324 -1.53 16.86 3.50
CA ASP A 324 -1.08 15.59 2.93
C ASP A 324 -0.76 15.77 1.45
N THR A 325 0.52 15.55 1.13
CA THR A 325 1.08 15.68 -0.23
C THR A 325 1.38 14.33 -0.87
N SER A 326 1.05 13.23 -0.18
CA SER A 326 1.50 11.88 -0.49
C SER A 326 0.39 11.02 -1.11
N PRO A 327 0.66 10.23 -2.16
CA PRO A 327 -0.32 9.28 -2.68
C PRO A 327 -0.36 8.00 -1.80
N PRO A 328 -1.55 7.43 -1.53
CA PRO A 328 -1.70 6.27 -0.67
C PRO A 328 -0.93 5.06 -1.22
N ILE A 329 -0.26 4.29 -0.36
CA ILE A 329 0.49 3.11 -0.80
C ILE A 329 -0.47 1.92 -0.98
N ILE A 330 -0.38 1.22 -2.11
CA ILE A 330 -1.14 0.01 -2.41
C ILE A 330 -0.18 -1.18 -2.47
N SER A 331 -0.50 -2.27 -1.76
CA SER A 331 0.32 -3.49 -1.70
C SER A 331 -0.51 -4.73 -2.00
N LEU A 332 -0.09 -5.52 -3.00
CA LEU A 332 -0.78 -6.76 -3.39
C LEU A 332 -0.31 -7.92 -2.50
N ASP A 333 -1.25 -8.57 -1.82
CA ASP A 333 -0.98 -9.67 -0.87
C ASP A 333 -1.12 -11.04 -1.53
N ARG A 334 -2.17 -11.22 -2.34
CA ARG A 334 -2.45 -12.48 -3.03
C ARG A 334 -2.96 -12.24 -4.46
N LEU A 335 -2.65 -13.21 -5.32
CA LEU A 335 -3.17 -13.33 -6.68
C LEU A 335 -3.39 -14.83 -6.92
N THR A 336 -4.60 -15.21 -7.31
CA THR A 336 -5.06 -16.61 -7.37
C THR A 336 -4.81 -17.34 -6.04
N ASP A 337 -4.21 -18.53 -6.04
CA ASP A 337 -3.77 -19.23 -4.82
C ASP A 337 -2.40 -18.75 -4.30
N LYS A 338 -1.67 -17.88 -5.03
CA LYS A 338 -0.31 -17.44 -4.70
C LYS A 338 -0.30 -16.23 -3.75
N SER A 339 0.76 -16.14 -2.94
CA SER A 339 1.05 -15.04 -2.01
C SER A 339 2.26 -14.25 -2.50
N SER A 340 2.28 -12.93 -2.29
CA SER A 340 3.41 -12.05 -2.64
C SER A 340 4.70 -12.37 -1.89
N THR A 341 4.61 -13.05 -0.74
CA THR A 341 5.76 -13.55 0.03
C THR A 341 6.52 -14.66 -0.68
N ASP A 342 5.83 -15.47 -1.48
CA ASP A 342 6.33 -16.75 -1.99
C ASP A 342 6.54 -16.72 -3.51
N THR A 343 5.89 -15.80 -4.20
CA THR A 343 5.87 -15.70 -5.66
C THR A 343 5.70 -14.24 -6.07
N ASN A 344 6.41 -13.81 -7.12
CA ASN A 344 6.18 -12.48 -7.68
C ASN A 344 4.78 -12.45 -8.35
N ILE A 345 3.85 -11.74 -7.73
CA ILE A 345 2.48 -11.54 -8.23
C ILE A 345 2.23 -10.11 -8.77
N GLY A 346 3.28 -9.28 -8.82
CA GLY A 346 3.21 -7.91 -9.35
C GLY A 346 3.43 -7.82 -10.86
N ALA A 347 3.38 -6.60 -11.39
CA ALA A 347 3.58 -6.30 -12.80
C ALA A 347 4.84 -6.99 -13.39
N GLY A 348 4.66 -7.62 -14.55
CA GLY A 348 5.73 -8.33 -15.27
C GLY A 348 5.90 -9.81 -14.91
N SER A 349 5.15 -10.35 -13.94
CA SER A 349 5.02 -11.80 -13.76
C SER A 349 3.89 -12.40 -14.61
N THR A 350 3.88 -13.72 -14.76
CA THR A 350 2.80 -14.46 -15.44
C THR A 350 2.50 -15.73 -14.68
N LEU A 351 1.22 -15.93 -14.35
CA LEU A 351 0.68 -17.11 -13.70
C LEU A 351 -0.26 -17.84 -14.67
N TYR A 352 -0.28 -19.17 -14.61
CA TYR A 352 -1.13 -20.01 -15.44
C TYR A 352 -2.08 -20.80 -14.54
N GLU A 353 -3.37 -20.67 -14.77
CA GLU A 353 -4.42 -21.33 -13.97
C GLU A 353 -5.35 -22.17 -14.82
N LYS A 354 -5.81 -23.28 -14.26
CA LYS A 354 -6.59 -24.31 -14.95
C LYS A 354 -8.12 -24.09 -14.95
N SER A 355 -8.60 -23.03 -14.31
CA SER A 355 -10.04 -22.75 -14.16
C SER A 355 -10.29 -21.25 -14.03
N ALA A 356 -11.35 -20.77 -14.67
CA ALA A 356 -11.80 -19.39 -14.60
C ALA A 356 -12.15 -18.96 -13.16
N ASP A 357 -12.65 -19.87 -12.33
CA ASP A 357 -13.06 -19.59 -10.94
C ASP A 357 -11.88 -19.25 -10.00
N THR A 358 -10.63 -19.35 -10.48
CA THR A 358 -9.42 -19.06 -9.69
C THR A 358 -9.02 -17.59 -9.66
N LEU A 359 -9.65 -16.73 -10.50
CA LEU A 359 -9.34 -15.31 -10.50
C LEU A 359 -9.78 -14.67 -9.18
N PHE A 360 -8.79 -14.32 -8.38
CA PHE A 360 -8.90 -13.72 -7.06
C PHE A 360 -7.69 -12.82 -6.83
N ALA A 361 -7.88 -11.74 -6.09
CA ALA A 361 -6.77 -10.97 -5.53
C ALA A 361 -7.17 -10.37 -4.18
N SER A 362 -6.15 -10.10 -3.36
CA SER A 362 -6.30 -9.37 -2.11
C SER A 362 -5.16 -8.39 -1.95
N TRP A 363 -5.47 -7.19 -1.44
CA TRP A 363 -4.51 -6.11 -1.28
C TRP A 363 -4.87 -5.23 -0.09
N HIS A 364 -3.86 -4.58 0.48
CA HIS A 364 -4.03 -3.59 1.53
C HIS A 364 -3.50 -2.21 1.09
N TYR A 365 -4.01 -1.20 1.78
CA TYR A 365 -3.60 0.18 1.65
C TYR A 365 -2.78 0.60 2.88
N ASN A 366 -1.89 1.56 2.70
CA ASN A 366 -1.24 2.24 3.80
C ASN A 366 -1.12 3.74 3.46
N ASP A 367 -1.72 4.55 4.30
CA ASP A 367 -1.61 6.00 4.29
C ASP A 367 -1.57 6.45 5.75
N THR A 368 -0.61 7.30 6.08
CA THR A 368 -0.33 7.76 7.45
C THR A 368 -0.61 9.24 7.64
N GLU A 369 -0.87 9.98 6.55
CA GLU A 369 -1.12 11.42 6.57
C GLU A 369 -2.61 11.70 6.39
N SER A 370 -3.32 10.88 5.60
CA SER A 370 -4.79 10.88 5.56
C SER A 370 -5.38 9.47 5.46
N SER A 371 -6.68 9.33 5.71
CA SER A 371 -7.38 8.06 5.52
C SER A 371 -7.72 7.83 4.04
N ILE A 372 -7.86 6.56 3.63
CA ILE A 372 -8.34 6.22 2.29
C ILE A 372 -9.82 6.61 2.15
N ARG A 373 -10.13 7.44 1.16
CA ARG A 373 -11.49 7.93 0.87
C ARG A 373 -12.27 6.95 0.00
N ARG A 374 -11.65 6.47 -1.08
CA ARG A 374 -12.25 5.59 -2.09
C ARG A 374 -11.19 4.68 -2.70
N ALA A 375 -11.60 3.52 -3.20
CA ALA A 375 -10.72 2.63 -3.95
C ALA A 375 -11.51 1.85 -5.01
N TRP A 376 -10.83 1.48 -6.08
CA TRP A 376 -11.43 0.78 -7.22
C TRP A 376 -10.51 -0.30 -7.77
N TYR A 377 -11.10 -1.28 -8.46
CA TYR A 377 -10.35 -2.16 -9.35
C TYR A 377 -11.02 -2.29 -10.72
N SER A 378 -10.26 -2.74 -11.72
CA SER A 378 -10.77 -3.25 -13.00
C SER A 378 -10.01 -4.52 -13.37
N VAL A 379 -10.54 -5.27 -14.33
CA VAL A 379 -9.82 -6.41 -14.94
C VAL A 379 -9.78 -6.21 -16.45
N GLY A 380 -8.62 -6.43 -17.05
CA GLY A 380 -8.50 -6.29 -18.50
C GLY A 380 -7.29 -7.02 -19.09
N THR A 381 -7.23 -7.01 -20.42
CA THR A 381 -6.19 -7.73 -21.20
C THR A 381 -4.88 -6.95 -21.34
N TYR A 382 -4.81 -5.75 -20.77
CA TYR A 382 -3.62 -4.93 -20.61
C TYR A 382 -3.79 -4.03 -19.36
N PRO A 383 -2.71 -3.47 -18.80
CA PRO A 383 -2.77 -2.59 -17.64
C PRO A 383 -3.80 -1.45 -17.79
N PHE A 384 -4.63 -1.27 -16.77
CA PHE A 384 -5.71 -0.26 -16.69
C PHE A 384 -6.81 -0.39 -17.75
N ALA A 385 -6.92 -1.55 -18.41
CA ALA A 385 -8.06 -1.86 -19.27
C ALA A 385 -9.30 -2.28 -18.47
N GLU A 386 -10.45 -2.21 -19.14
CA GLU A 386 -11.80 -2.50 -18.61
C GLU A 386 -12.54 -3.51 -19.49
N ASP A 387 -11.82 -4.23 -20.37
CA ASP A 387 -12.39 -5.10 -21.41
C ASP A 387 -12.76 -6.51 -20.91
N VAL A 388 -12.33 -6.89 -19.70
CA VAL A 388 -12.75 -8.13 -19.02
C VAL A 388 -13.75 -7.80 -17.89
N SER A 389 -13.50 -6.74 -17.12
CA SER A 389 -14.40 -6.21 -16.11
C SER A 389 -14.22 -4.69 -15.97
N PRO A 390 -15.31 -3.90 -15.96
CA PRO A 390 -15.25 -2.45 -15.82
C PRO A 390 -14.75 -2.03 -14.44
N ILE A 391 -14.39 -0.74 -14.32
CA ILE A 391 -14.01 -0.17 -13.03
C ILE A 391 -15.14 -0.35 -11.99
N THR A 392 -14.78 -0.93 -10.85
CA THR A 392 -15.68 -1.29 -9.75
C THR A 392 -15.14 -0.69 -8.46
N GLU A 393 -15.95 0.10 -7.77
CA GLU A 393 -15.61 0.66 -6.46
C GLU A 393 -15.69 -0.41 -5.37
N VAL A 394 -14.75 -0.39 -4.44
CA VAL A 394 -14.69 -1.33 -3.31
C VAL A 394 -14.81 -0.61 -1.99
N GLU A 395 -15.57 -1.20 -1.07
CA GLU A 395 -15.58 -0.74 0.32
C GLU A 395 -14.18 -0.92 0.92
N VAL A 396 -13.62 0.19 1.39
CA VAL A 396 -12.39 0.17 2.19
C VAL A 396 -12.81 -0.11 3.63
N SER A 397 -12.71 -1.38 4.02
CA SER A 397 -12.98 -1.80 5.39
C SER A 397 -12.04 -1.10 6.38
N SER A 398 -12.42 -1.01 7.65
CA SER A 398 -11.56 -0.48 8.73
C SER A 398 -10.24 -1.23 8.91
N GLY A 399 -10.07 -2.40 8.29
CA GLY A 399 -8.81 -3.12 8.19
C GLY A 399 -7.90 -2.67 7.03
N LEU A 400 -8.24 -1.59 6.31
CA LEU A 400 -7.51 -1.05 5.15
C LEU A 400 -7.16 -2.12 4.09
N HIS A 401 -8.09 -3.04 3.84
CA HIS A 401 -7.90 -4.16 2.92
C HIS A 401 -9.16 -4.40 2.08
N SER A 402 -8.95 -4.73 0.81
CA SER A 402 -9.99 -5.04 -0.17
C SER A 402 -9.62 -6.29 -0.98
N VAL A 403 -10.61 -6.86 -1.67
CA VAL A 403 -10.43 -8.08 -2.48
C VAL A 403 -11.18 -7.98 -3.80
N LEU A 404 -10.68 -8.72 -4.79
CA LEU A 404 -11.48 -9.21 -5.91
C LEU A 404 -12.01 -10.60 -5.50
N PRO A 405 -13.32 -10.76 -5.22
CA PRO A 405 -13.87 -12.05 -4.79
C PRO A 405 -13.77 -13.13 -5.89
N LEU A 406 -13.65 -14.39 -5.48
CA LEU A 406 -13.72 -15.54 -6.40
C LEU A 406 -15.03 -15.52 -7.18
N ALA A 407 -14.95 -15.79 -8.49
CA ALA A 407 -16.07 -15.83 -9.42
C ALA A 407 -16.92 -14.54 -9.54
N SER A 408 -16.44 -13.38 -9.05
CA SER A 408 -17.11 -12.09 -9.29
C SER A 408 -16.86 -11.53 -10.70
N VAL A 409 -15.78 -11.98 -11.35
CA VAL A 409 -15.38 -11.60 -12.70
C VAL A 409 -15.23 -12.86 -13.54
N ILE A 410 -15.68 -12.81 -14.80
CA ILE A 410 -15.46 -13.87 -15.78
C ILE A 410 -14.17 -13.52 -16.56
N PRO A 411 -13.05 -14.24 -16.35
CA PRO A 411 -11.80 -13.96 -17.06
C PRO A 411 -11.86 -14.31 -18.56
N ASP A 412 -10.99 -13.68 -19.35
CA ASP A 412 -10.65 -14.13 -20.70
C ASP A 412 -9.93 -15.48 -20.61
N THR A 413 -10.45 -16.46 -21.36
CA THR A 413 -9.96 -17.85 -21.44
C THR A 413 -9.35 -18.18 -22.81
N THR A 414 -9.06 -17.16 -23.63
CA THR A 414 -8.52 -17.28 -25.00
C THR A 414 -7.00 -17.17 -25.06
N GLY A 415 -6.32 -17.35 -23.93
CA GLY A 415 -4.87 -17.18 -23.79
C GLY A 415 -4.40 -15.74 -23.62
N LYS A 416 -5.33 -14.77 -23.51
CA LYS A 416 -4.97 -13.39 -23.14
C LYS A 416 -4.75 -13.28 -21.62
N PRO A 417 -3.90 -12.35 -21.17
CA PRO A 417 -3.71 -12.11 -19.74
C PRO A 417 -4.97 -11.50 -19.13
N ASN A 418 -5.25 -11.83 -17.88
CA ASN A 418 -6.19 -11.13 -17.03
C ASN A 418 -5.34 -10.35 -16.01
N ILE A 419 -5.32 -9.03 -16.15
CA ILE A 419 -4.55 -8.11 -15.30
C ILE A 419 -5.52 -7.33 -14.45
N ILE A 420 -5.38 -7.46 -13.13
CA ILE A 420 -6.15 -6.70 -12.16
C ILE A 420 -5.42 -5.37 -11.96
N SER A 421 -6.14 -4.28 -12.19
CA SER A 421 -5.65 -2.91 -11.99
C SER A 421 -6.37 -2.32 -10.79
N ILE A 422 -5.65 -1.63 -9.90
CA ILE A 422 -6.15 -1.15 -8.61
C ILE A 422 -5.82 0.34 -8.47
N TRP A 423 -6.76 1.10 -7.94
CA TRP A 423 -6.66 2.52 -7.63
C TRP A 423 -7.06 2.75 -6.17
N ALA A 424 -6.40 3.70 -5.50
CA ALA A 424 -6.81 4.19 -4.18
C ALA A 424 -6.68 5.71 -4.18
N GLU A 425 -7.69 6.39 -3.62
CA GLU A 425 -7.74 7.82 -3.39
C GLU A 425 -7.83 8.08 -1.88
N ASN A 426 -7.02 9.00 -1.36
CA ASN A 426 -7.05 9.39 0.05
C ASN A 426 -7.92 10.63 0.28
N ASN A 427 -8.11 11.06 1.54
CA ASN A 427 -9.01 12.17 1.85
C ASN A 427 -8.51 13.51 1.29
N ALA A 428 -7.20 13.69 1.08
CA ALA A 428 -6.64 14.84 0.37
C ALA A 428 -6.87 14.80 -1.17
N GLY A 429 -7.39 13.71 -1.72
CA GLY A 429 -7.66 13.56 -3.15
C GLY A 429 -6.45 13.20 -4.01
N THR A 430 -5.33 12.75 -3.40
CA THR A 430 -4.25 12.11 -4.15
C THR A 430 -4.71 10.73 -4.64
N ILE A 431 -4.15 10.24 -5.75
CA ILE A 431 -4.48 8.90 -6.28
C ILE A 431 -3.20 8.12 -6.58
N ASN A 432 -3.13 6.87 -6.09
CA ASN A 432 -2.12 5.90 -6.51
C ASN A 432 -2.72 4.77 -7.36
N LYS A 433 -1.86 4.05 -8.09
CA LYS A 433 -2.25 2.99 -9.03
C LYS A 433 -1.29 1.80 -8.96
N LEU A 434 -1.83 0.59 -8.93
CA LEU A 434 -1.08 -0.66 -8.93
C LEU A 434 -1.66 -1.64 -9.98
N THR A 435 -0.82 -2.54 -10.51
CA THR A 435 -1.29 -3.67 -11.32
C THR A 435 -0.68 -4.99 -10.86
N SER A 436 -1.49 -6.04 -10.95
CA SER A 436 -1.04 -7.42 -10.76
C SER A 436 -0.16 -7.91 -11.90
N GLY A 437 0.43 -9.10 -11.71
CA GLY A 437 0.93 -9.92 -12.81
C GLY A 437 -0.20 -10.41 -13.72
N SER A 438 0.18 -10.98 -14.86
CA SER A 438 -0.74 -11.54 -15.84
C SER A 438 -1.26 -12.91 -15.39
N VAL A 439 -2.58 -13.06 -15.20
CA VAL A 439 -3.21 -14.38 -14.97
C VAL A 439 -3.75 -14.92 -16.29
N ILE A 440 -3.15 -16.00 -16.79
CA ILE A 440 -3.58 -16.69 -18.01
C ILE A 440 -4.45 -17.88 -17.59
N ILE A 441 -5.71 -17.91 -18.04
CA ILE A 441 -6.60 -19.05 -17.81
C ILE A 441 -6.49 -20.00 -19.00
N ASP A 442 -5.99 -21.20 -18.74
CA ASP A 442 -5.88 -22.29 -19.70
C ASP A 442 -6.79 -23.45 -19.26
N THR A 443 -7.88 -23.66 -20.00
CA THR A 443 -8.86 -24.74 -19.72
C THR A 443 -8.68 -25.95 -20.61
N THR A 444 -7.64 -25.96 -21.45
CA THR A 444 -7.46 -26.91 -22.56
C THR A 444 -6.18 -27.73 -22.39
N PRO A 445 -6.17 -29.01 -22.79
CA PRO A 445 -4.92 -29.75 -22.91
C PRO A 445 -4.20 -29.38 -24.22
N PRO A 446 -2.85 -29.49 -24.27
CA PRO A 446 -2.09 -29.30 -25.50
C PRO A 446 -2.62 -30.15 -26.66
N SER A 447 -2.75 -29.54 -27.83
CA SER A 447 -3.19 -30.20 -29.06
C SER A 447 -2.24 -31.31 -29.49
N GLN A 448 -2.81 -32.37 -30.08
CA GLN A 448 -2.06 -33.54 -30.52
C GLN A 448 -1.06 -33.19 -31.63
N GLY A 449 0.22 -33.45 -31.37
CA GLY A 449 1.27 -33.44 -32.38
C GLY A 449 1.55 -34.80 -33.00
N VAL A 450 2.59 -34.84 -33.83
CA VAL A 450 3.07 -36.04 -34.52
C VAL A 450 4.36 -36.52 -33.88
N VAL A 451 4.43 -37.81 -33.53
CA VAL A 451 5.64 -38.49 -33.07
C VAL A 451 6.22 -39.31 -34.22
N THR A 452 7.52 -39.14 -34.48
CA THR A 452 8.26 -39.87 -35.52
C THR A 452 9.37 -40.68 -34.86
N CYS A 453 9.33 -42.00 -35.05
CA CYS A 453 10.36 -42.94 -34.64
C CYS A 453 10.87 -43.74 -35.86
N PRO A 454 12.10 -44.29 -35.84
CA PRO A 454 12.59 -45.16 -36.90
C PRO A 454 11.74 -46.43 -37.01
N LYS A 455 11.34 -46.81 -38.23
CA LYS A 455 10.62 -48.07 -38.47
C LYS A 455 11.48 -49.32 -38.23
N PHE A 456 12.80 -49.15 -38.34
CA PHE A 456 13.81 -50.18 -38.12
C PHE A 456 15.00 -49.55 -37.40
N VAL A 457 15.58 -50.27 -36.44
CA VAL A 457 16.80 -49.88 -35.72
C VAL A 457 17.82 -51.01 -35.78
N GLY A 458 19.09 -50.66 -35.99
CA GLY A 458 20.19 -51.62 -35.92
C GLY A 458 20.51 -52.02 -34.48
N ALA A 459 21.01 -53.24 -34.26
CA ALA A 459 21.21 -53.84 -32.93
C ALA A 459 22.23 -53.13 -31.99
N LYS A 460 22.81 -52.00 -32.42
CA LYS A 460 23.73 -51.14 -31.65
C LYS A 460 23.35 -49.64 -31.72
N VAL A 461 22.17 -49.29 -32.25
CA VAL A 461 21.72 -47.89 -32.43
C VAL A 461 20.58 -47.59 -31.46
N PRO A 462 20.65 -46.53 -30.64
CA PRO A 462 19.58 -46.18 -29.72
C PRO A 462 18.31 -45.76 -30.46
N VAL A 463 17.14 -46.00 -29.85
CA VAL A 463 15.86 -45.61 -30.45
C VAL A 463 15.67 -44.11 -30.23
N LYS A 464 16.01 -43.31 -31.24
CA LYS A 464 15.80 -41.85 -31.24
C LYS A 464 14.47 -41.50 -31.88
N CYS A 465 13.52 -41.05 -31.07
CA CYS A 465 12.24 -40.50 -31.54
C CYS A 465 12.27 -38.97 -31.48
N SER A 466 11.56 -38.31 -32.39
CA SER A 466 11.36 -36.86 -32.44
C SER A 466 9.89 -36.53 -32.63
N TRP A 467 9.44 -35.40 -32.11
CA TRP A 467 8.05 -34.97 -32.23
C TRP A 467 7.93 -33.48 -32.57
N SER A 468 6.81 -33.14 -33.20
CA SER A 468 6.49 -31.78 -33.65
C SER A 468 4.98 -31.59 -33.71
N GLY A 469 4.51 -30.34 -33.82
CA GLY A 469 3.09 -30.02 -33.96
C GLY A 469 2.28 -30.11 -32.66
N PHE A 470 2.87 -30.55 -31.55
CA PHE A 470 2.29 -30.31 -30.23
C PHE A 470 2.29 -28.80 -29.98
N GLN A 471 1.09 -28.25 -29.79
CA GLN A 471 0.89 -26.82 -29.57
C GLN A 471 -0.17 -26.62 -28.50
N ASP A 472 0.01 -25.58 -27.73
CA ASP A 472 -0.95 -25.06 -26.77
C ASP A 472 -0.97 -23.55 -27.05
N ARG A 473 -2.16 -22.95 -27.19
CA ARG A 473 -2.28 -21.54 -27.64
C ARG A 473 -2.37 -20.61 -26.44
N GLU A 474 -2.82 -21.15 -25.33
CA GLU A 474 -3.12 -20.50 -24.08
C GLU A 474 -1.88 -20.53 -23.17
N SER A 475 -1.19 -21.67 -23.06
CA SER A 475 -0.03 -21.83 -22.18
C SER A 475 1.23 -22.41 -22.85
N PRO A 476 2.43 -22.29 -22.24
CA PRO A 476 3.60 -23.02 -22.65
C PRO A 476 3.49 -24.48 -22.21
N ILE A 477 3.77 -25.43 -23.11
CA ILE A 477 3.92 -26.84 -22.75
C ILE A 477 5.01 -26.95 -21.69
N GLN A 478 4.64 -27.40 -20.48
CA GLN A 478 5.59 -27.51 -19.36
C GLN A 478 6.52 -28.73 -19.50
N ARG A 479 5.98 -29.87 -19.93
CA ARG A 479 6.68 -31.17 -19.99
C ARG A 479 6.00 -32.15 -20.95
N PHE A 480 6.77 -33.07 -21.50
CA PHE A 480 6.25 -34.27 -22.17
C PHE A 480 6.42 -35.50 -21.28
N LEU A 481 5.53 -36.48 -21.45
CA LEU A 481 5.63 -37.83 -20.88
C LEU A 481 5.86 -38.80 -22.04
N ILE A 482 6.96 -39.57 -21.98
CA ILE A 482 7.36 -40.49 -23.04
C ILE A 482 7.24 -41.92 -22.54
N SER A 483 6.60 -42.77 -23.35
CA SER A 483 6.34 -44.18 -23.10
C SER A 483 6.58 -44.99 -24.38
N LEU A 484 6.86 -46.29 -24.24
CA LEU A 484 7.08 -47.25 -25.34
C LEU A 484 6.40 -48.58 -24.98
N GLY A 485 5.80 -49.24 -25.97
CA GLY A 485 5.20 -50.56 -25.82
C GLY A 485 5.58 -51.49 -26.96
N SER A 486 5.22 -52.77 -26.82
CA SER A 486 5.44 -53.79 -27.86
C SER A 486 4.50 -53.64 -29.06
N GLU A 487 3.40 -52.92 -28.91
CA GLU A 487 2.39 -52.65 -29.94
C GLU A 487 1.90 -51.18 -29.81
N GLU A 488 1.21 -50.68 -30.83
CA GLU A 488 0.64 -49.33 -30.83
C GLU A 488 -0.37 -49.15 -29.68
N GLY A 489 -0.23 -48.05 -28.92
CA GLY A 489 -1.06 -47.77 -27.74
C GLY A 489 -0.63 -48.51 -26.45
N LEU A 490 0.30 -49.46 -26.50
CA LEU A 490 0.87 -50.07 -25.30
C LEU A 490 2.01 -49.22 -24.72
N THR A 491 2.27 -49.39 -23.42
CA THR A 491 3.35 -48.72 -22.67
C THR A 491 4.19 -49.73 -21.87
N ASP A 492 4.12 -51.02 -22.23
CA ASP A 492 4.63 -52.13 -21.43
C ASP A 492 6.16 -52.30 -21.46
N ILE A 493 6.87 -51.55 -22.30
CA ILE A 493 8.33 -51.51 -22.34
C ILE A 493 8.88 -50.35 -21.48
N PHE A 494 8.22 -49.19 -21.50
CA PHE A 494 8.70 -47.93 -20.92
C PHE A 494 7.52 -47.00 -20.59
N VAL A 495 7.53 -46.35 -19.42
CA VAL A 495 6.40 -45.54 -18.93
C VAL A 495 6.85 -44.18 -18.36
N ASP A 496 6.20 -43.13 -18.82
CA ASP A 496 6.16 -41.77 -18.26
C ASP A 496 7.52 -41.17 -17.91
N LYS A 497 8.51 -41.30 -18.82
CA LYS A 497 9.73 -40.52 -18.72
C LYS A 497 9.39 -39.05 -18.98
N LYS A 498 9.60 -38.23 -17.95
CA LYS A 498 9.42 -36.78 -18.00
C LYS A 498 10.60 -36.14 -18.75
N VAL A 499 10.30 -35.30 -19.73
CA VAL A 499 11.25 -34.37 -20.35
C VAL A 499 10.66 -32.96 -20.36
N SER A 500 11.50 -31.93 -20.47
CA SER A 500 11.04 -30.53 -20.52
C SER A 500 10.17 -30.27 -21.74
N GLY A 501 9.19 -29.36 -21.67
CA GLY A 501 8.28 -29.07 -22.79
C GLY A 501 8.91 -28.32 -23.97
N PHE A 502 10.14 -27.81 -23.84
CA PHE A 502 10.95 -27.36 -24.98
C PHE A 502 11.69 -28.51 -25.69
N THR A 503 11.60 -29.74 -25.20
CA THR A 503 12.25 -30.91 -25.80
C THR A 503 11.45 -31.36 -27.03
N SER A 504 12.12 -31.59 -28.16
CA SER A 504 11.52 -32.06 -29.41
C SER A 504 12.04 -33.43 -29.87
N SER A 505 12.99 -34.03 -29.15
CA SER A 505 13.44 -35.40 -29.40
C SER A 505 13.99 -36.07 -28.14
N PHE A 506 13.90 -37.39 -28.10
CA PHE A 506 14.42 -38.22 -27.02
C PHE A 506 15.12 -39.45 -27.59
N SER A 507 16.23 -39.82 -26.96
CA SER A 507 16.99 -41.04 -27.27
C SER A 507 16.74 -42.05 -26.16
N ILE A 508 16.14 -43.19 -26.51
CA ILE A 508 16.03 -44.33 -25.61
C ILE A 508 17.32 -45.15 -25.78
N ASP A 509 18.23 -44.98 -24.83
CA ASP A 509 19.37 -45.87 -24.59
C ASP A 509 19.03 -46.85 -23.43
N GLY A 510 20.01 -47.62 -22.96
CA GLY A 510 19.78 -48.55 -21.85
C GLY A 510 19.67 -47.87 -20.48
N ASP A 511 20.10 -46.62 -20.34
CA ASP A 511 20.46 -46.03 -19.06
C ASP A 511 19.37 -45.11 -18.48
N ASN A 512 19.01 -45.30 -17.21
CA ASN A 512 18.02 -44.47 -16.50
C ASN A 512 16.65 -44.35 -17.23
N ASN A 513 16.25 -45.38 -17.98
CA ASN A 513 15.06 -45.36 -18.85
C ASN A 513 13.92 -46.24 -18.34
N ARG A 514 13.72 -46.27 -17.01
CA ARG A 514 12.55 -46.88 -16.35
C ARG A 514 12.18 -48.30 -16.85
N ILE A 515 13.15 -49.08 -17.31
CA ILE A 515 12.98 -50.43 -17.85
C ILE A 515 12.39 -51.31 -16.74
N ASN A 516 11.19 -51.85 -16.98
CA ASN A 516 10.47 -52.70 -16.03
C ASN A 516 10.82 -54.19 -16.20
N LYS A 517 10.23 -55.09 -15.40
CA LYS A 517 10.54 -56.54 -15.45
C LYS A 517 10.24 -57.21 -16.80
N LYS A 518 9.15 -56.82 -17.47
CA LYS A 518 8.77 -57.35 -18.80
C LYS A 518 9.74 -56.86 -19.87
N ALA A 519 10.07 -55.57 -19.82
CA ALA A 519 11.05 -54.93 -20.69
C ALA A 519 12.45 -55.56 -20.54
N ALA A 520 12.91 -55.82 -19.31
CA ALA A 520 14.17 -56.52 -19.05
C ALA A 520 14.17 -57.96 -19.57
N SER A 521 13.04 -58.68 -19.50
CA SER A 521 12.90 -60.02 -20.09
C SER A 521 13.00 -59.99 -21.62
N LEU A 522 12.28 -59.07 -22.28
CA LEU A 522 12.37 -58.88 -23.74
C LEU A 522 13.78 -58.45 -24.18
N LEU A 523 14.41 -57.54 -23.43
CA LEU A 523 15.80 -57.10 -23.65
C LEU A 523 16.78 -58.27 -23.53
N SER A 524 16.55 -59.17 -22.56
CA SER A 524 17.35 -60.38 -22.38
C SER A 524 17.28 -61.34 -23.58
N ILE A 525 16.10 -61.45 -24.22
CA ILE A 525 15.93 -62.22 -25.46
C ILE A 525 16.68 -61.55 -26.62
N GLY A 526 16.55 -60.24 -26.79
CA GLY A 526 17.22 -59.49 -27.85
C GLY A 526 18.75 -59.51 -27.75
N ILE A 527 19.31 -59.29 -26.56
CA ILE A 527 20.76 -59.30 -26.36
C ILE A 527 21.35 -60.71 -26.54
N LYS A 528 20.60 -61.78 -26.22
CA LYS A 528 21.01 -63.16 -26.49
C LYS A 528 21.17 -63.46 -28.00
N GLN A 529 20.51 -62.71 -28.87
CA GLN A 529 20.64 -62.82 -30.34
C GLN A 529 21.75 -61.91 -30.92
N ASN A 530 22.29 -60.97 -30.14
CA ASN A 530 23.31 -60.03 -30.60
C ASN A 530 24.71 -60.67 -30.55
N THR A 531 25.41 -60.78 -31.67
CA THR A 531 26.71 -61.48 -31.75
C THR A 531 27.94 -60.58 -31.59
N GLY A 532 27.78 -59.33 -31.15
CA GLY A 532 28.92 -58.41 -31.00
C GLY A 532 28.72 -57.29 -30.00
N LEU A 533 27.89 -57.48 -28.96
CA LEU A 533 27.72 -56.49 -27.90
C LEU A 533 28.73 -56.73 -26.78
N GLU A 534 29.70 -55.82 -26.63
CA GLU A 534 30.79 -55.96 -25.66
C GLU A 534 30.54 -55.25 -24.32
N SER A 535 29.67 -54.24 -24.33
CA SER A 535 29.33 -53.42 -23.18
C SER A 535 27.82 -53.20 -23.11
N LEU A 536 27.25 -53.32 -21.92
CA LEU A 536 25.83 -53.13 -21.64
C LEU A 536 25.65 -52.22 -20.42
N ILE A 537 24.89 -51.13 -20.55
CA ILE A 537 24.66 -50.16 -19.46
C ILE A 537 23.16 -50.08 -19.22
N LEU A 538 22.72 -50.37 -18.00
CA LEU A 538 21.31 -50.44 -17.59
C LEU A 538 21.06 -49.80 -16.22
N ASN A 539 21.86 -48.81 -15.81
CA ASN A 539 21.79 -48.22 -14.47
C ASN A 539 20.41 -47.57 -14.23
N LEU A 540 20.02 -47.38 -12.96
CA LEU A 540 18.82 -46.63 -12.56
C LEU A 540 17.49 -47.13 -13.18
N ASN A 541 17.36 -48.44 -13.47
CA ASN A 541 16.14 -49.05 -14.01
C ASN A 541 15.37 -49.88 -12.95
N PRO A 542 14.04 -49.72 -12.79
CA PRO A 542 13.23 -50.44 -11.80
C PRO A 542 12.75 -51.81 -12.31
N MET A 543 13.66 -52.65 -12.81
CA MET A 543 13.29 -53.92 -13.43
C MET A 543 12.93 -55.05 -12.45
N GLY A 544 13.12 -54.85 -11.14
CA GLY A 544 12.82 -55.83 -10.09
C GLY A 544 13.65 -57.12 -10.18
N ASP A 545 13.46 -58.03 -9.23
CA ASP A 545 14.26 -59.26 -9.18
C ASP A 545 14.05 -60.15 -10.41
N GLU A 546 12.82 -60.36 -10.87
CA GLU A 546 12.51 -61.14 -12.10
C GLU A 546 13.20 -60.57 -13.36
N GLY A 547 13.30 -59.24 -13.46
CA GLY A 547 14.01 -58.57 -14.54
C GLY A 547 15.52 -58.78 -14.44
N MET A 548 16.07 -58.65 -13.23
CA MET A 548 17.49 -58.91 -12.97
C MET A 548 17.88 -60.37 -13.21
N GLU A 549 17.03 -61.33 -12.83
CA GLU A 549 17.23 -62.75 -13.15
C GLU A 549 17.30 -62.99 -14.66
N SER A 550 16.42 -62.35 -15.43
CA SER A 550 16.43 -62.43 -16.90
C SER A 550 17.75 -61.91 -17.48
N ILE A 551 18.22 -60.75 -17.01
CA ILE A 551 19.48 -60.15 -17.44
C ILE A 551 20.68 -61.03 -17.05
N ILE A 552 20.78 -61.50 -15.80
CA ILE A 552 21.90 -62.36 -15.35
C ILE A 552 21.96 -63.66 -16.17
N ASN A 553 20.80 -64.29 -16.41
CA ASN A 553 20.72 -65.51 -17.23
C ASN A 553 21.12 -65.28 -18.70
N MET A 554 20.77 -64.12 -19.26
CA MET A 554 21.25 -63.72 -20.59
C MET A 554 22.76 -63.48 -20.59
N VAL A 555 23.29 -62.74 -19.61
CA VAL A 555 24.73 -62.43 -19.53
C VAL A 555 25.54 -63.72 -19.41
N LYS A 556 25.07 -64.74 -18.66
CA LYS A 556 25.73 -66.05 -18.58
C LYS A 556 25.86 -66.76 -19.94
N LEU A 557 24.90 -66.57 -20.84
CA LEU A 557 24.91 -67.16 -22.18
C LEU A 557 25.63 -66.28 -23.23
N GLN A 558 25.70 -64.97 -23.00
CA GLN A 558 26.30 -64.02 -23.93
C GLN A 558 27.81 -63.86 -23.66
N LEU A 559 28.62 -64.60 -24.44
CA LEU A 559 30.08 -64.62 -24.31
C LEU A 559 30.78 -63.35 -24.84
N THR A 560 30.12 -62.53 -25.66
CA THR A 560 30.74 -61.30 -26.21
C THR A 560 30.74 -60.13 -25.23
N LEU A 561 29.90 -60.16 -24.17
CA LEU A 561 29.84 -59.12 -23.16
C LEU A 561 31.03 -59.20 -22.19
N ASN A 562 31.85 -58.15 -22.18
CA ASN A 562 33.00 -58.00 -21.27
C ASN A 562 32.69 -57.04 -20.11
N TYR A 563 31.71 -56.15 -20.29
CA TYR A 563 31.30 -55.15 -19.29
C TYR A 563 29.77 -55.05 -19.18
N VAL A 564 29.25 -55.04 -17.96
CA VAL A 564 27.82 -54.78 -17.66
C VAL A 564 27.70 -53.80 -16.49
N SER A 565 26.94 -52.72 -16.67
CA SER A 565 26.69 -51.69 -15.66
C SER A 565 25.25 -51.78 -15.15
N LEU A 566 25.11 -52.09 -13.87
CA LEU A 566 23.86 -52.14 -13.08
C LEU A 566 23.98 -51.20 -11.87
N GLU A 567 24.62 -50.05 -12.07
CA GLU A 567 24.90 -49.07 -11.01
C GLU A 567 23.60 -48.45 -10.47
N GLU A 568 23.59 -48.10 -9.19
CA GLU A 568 22.42 -47.57 -8.48
C GLU A 568 21.14 -48.45 -8.59
N MET A 569 21.30 -49.75 -8.89
CA MET A 569 20.25 -50.75 -8.80
C MET A 569 20.39 -51.59 -7.52
N ASN A 570 19.28 -51.82 -6.83
CA ASN A 570 19.24 -52.71 -5.66
C ASN A 570 19.20 -54.17 -6.10
N LEU A 571 20.11 -54.99 -5.57
CA LEU A 571 20.11 -56.45 -5.77
C LEU A 571 19.51 -57.15 -4.54
N SER A 572 18.66 -58.15 -4.77
CA SER A 572 18.41 -59.18 -3.75
C SER A 572 19.69 -59.97 -3.45
N PRO A 573 19.80 -60.59 -2.25
CA PRO A 573 20.95 -61.43 -1.92
C PRO A 573 21.20 -62.55 -2.94
N ALA A 574 20.14 -63.16 -3.48
CA ALA A 574 20.24 -64.22 -4.49
C ALA A 574 20.86 -63.70 -5.80
N ASN A 575 20.38 -62.58 -6.33
CA ASN A 575 20.93 -61.99 -7.55
C ASN A 575 22.34 -61.43 -7.36
N TYR A 576 22.66 -60.92 -6.16
CA TYR A 576 24.03 -60.53 -5.80
C TYR A 576 25.01 -61.71 -5.84
N HIS A 577 24.67 -62.85 -5.22
CA HIS A 577 25.53 -64.03 -5.26
C HIS A 577 25.71 -64.57 -6.68
N ARG A 578 24.63 -64.66 -7.48
CA ARG A 578 24.72 -65.10 -8.88
C ARG A 578 25.62 -64.21 -9.75
N ILE A 579 25.67 -62.91 -9.49
CA ILE A 579 26.59 -62.01 -10.19
C ILE A 579 28.04 -62.31 -9.79
N LEU A 580 28.32 -62.50 -8.49
CA LEU A 580 29.67 -62.88 -8.03
C LEU A 580 30.12 -64.22 -8.62
N ASP A 581 29.24 -65.23 -8.64
CA ASP A 581 29.51 -66.54 -9.24
C ASP A 581 29.86 -66.36 -10.73
N LEU A 582 29.04 -65.63 -11.48
CA LEU A 582 29.24 -65.36 -12.91
C LEU A 582 30.54 -64.59 -13.21
N GLN A 583 30.94 -63.65 -12.34
CA GLN A 583 32.22 -62.93 -12.42
C GLN A 583 33.43 -63.78 -11.99
N SER A 584 33.21 -64.94 -11.37
CA SER A 584 34.26 -65.94 -11.07
C SER A 584 34.38 -67.00 -12.17
N GLU A 585 33.26 -67.33 -12.84
CA GLU A 585 33.19 -68.26 -13.97
C GLU A 585 33.70 -67.64 -15.29
N ARG A 586 33.59 -66.32 -15.45
CA ARG A 586 34.04 -65.57 -16.65
C ARG A 586 34.73 -64.26 -16.27
N ASP A 587 35.72 -63.86 -17.07
CA ASP A 587 36.31 -62.51 -17.00
C ASP A 587 35.34 -61.46 -17.57
N ILE A 588 34.28 -61.18 -16.82
CA ILE A 588 33.32 -60.11 -17.06
C ILE A 588 33.33 -59.13 -15.88
N SER A 589 33.37 -57.84 -16.19
CA SER A 589 33.20 -56.79 -15.19
C SER A 589 31.72 -56.41 -15.08
N ILE A 590 31.07 -56.79 -13.96
CA ILE A 590 29.72 -56.36 -13.64
C ILE A 590 29.79 -55.34 -12.48
N LEU A 591 29.33 -54.11 -12.69
CA LEU A 591 29.22 -53.08 -11.65
C LEU A 591 27.79 -53.04 -11.10
N HIS A 592 27.62 -52.95 -9.78
CA HIS A 592 26.30 -52.96 -9.13
C HIS A 592 26.28 -52.21 -7.78
N GLY A 593 25.11 -51.81 -7.31
CA GLY A 593 24.92 -51.23 -5.96
C GLY A 593 25.15 -52.21 -4.79
N GLY A 594 25.06 -53.51 -5.05
CA GLY A 594 25.23 -54.59 -4.07
C GLY A 594 23.94 -54.99 -3.35
N SER A 595 24.07 -55.89 -2.37
CA SER A 595 22.94 -56.47 -1.64
C SER A 595 22.44 -55.63 -0.45
N GLY A 596 21.17 -55.24 -0.48
CA GLY A 596 20.45 -54.73 0.70
C GLY A 596 20.13 -53.22 0.71
N GLY A 597 19.07 -52.85 -0.02
CA GLY A 597 18.19 -51.71 0.28
C GLY A 597 18.78 -50.29 0.25
N TYR A 598 17.90 -49.31 0.55
CA TYR A 598 18.23 -47.87 0.54
C TYR A 598 19.17 -47.40 1.67
N GLN A 599 19.73 -48.31 2.48
CA GLN A 599 20.64 -47.99 3.59
C GLN A 599 22.03 -48.62 3.38
N ARG A 600 22.79 -48.04 2.46
CA ARG A 600 24.26 -48.20 2.43
C ARG A 600 24.93 -46.83 2.49
N TYR A 601 25.33 -46.44 3.69
CA TYR A 601 26.45 -45.51 3.87
C TYR A 601 27.74 -46.26 3.55
N THR A 602 28.27 -46.06 2.35
CA THR A 602 29.67 -46.42 2.05
C THR A 602 30.57 -45.52 2.89
N SER A 603 31.10 -46.07 3.99
CA SER A 603 32.10 -45.38 4.82
C SER A 603 33.27 -44.90 3.93
N GLN A 604 33.52 -43.58 3.90
CA GLN A 604 34.54 -42.92 3.07
C GLN A 604 35.90 -43.63 3.17
N THR A 605 36.24 -44.16 4.34
CA THR A 605 37.47 -44.92 4.67
C THR A 605 37.71 -46.16 3.78
N SER A 606 36.70 -46.65 3.05
CA SER A 606 36.83 -47.81 2.16
C SER A 606 37.22 -47.44 0.73
N VAL A 607 36.65 -46.38 0.15
CA VAL A 607 36.82 -46.00 -1.26
C VAL A 607 38.23 -45.46 -1.52
N MET A 608 38.70 -44.51 -0.71
CA MET A 608 40.05 -43.94 -0.84
C MET A 608 41.14 -45.01 -0.71
N ARG A 609 40.93 -46.03 0.13
CA ARG A 609 41.85 -47.15 0.30
C ARG A 609 41.90 -48.05 -0.95
N LEU A 610 40.74 -48.31 -1.58
CA LEU A 610 40.67 -49.06 -2.83
C LEU A 610 41.32 -48.28 -3.98
N PHE A 611 41.04 -46.98 -4.09
CA PHE A 611 41.66 -46.12 -5.09
C PHE A 611 43.19 -46.05 -4.93
N THR A 612 43.69 -45.79 -3.72
CA THR A 612 45.14 -45.72 -3.46
C THR A 612 45.84 -47.06 -3.72
N LYS A 613 45.16 -48.19 -3.43
CA LYS A 613 45.65 -49.53 -3.80
C LYS A 613 45.75 -49.67 -5.32
N PHE A 614 44.67 -49.35 -6.04
CA PHE A 614 44.60 -49.45 -7.49
C PHE A 614 45.62 -48.55 -8.20
N LEU A 615 45.75 -47.30 -7.76
CA LEU A 615 46.70 -46.30 -8.27
C LEU A 615 48.17 -46.73 -8.15
N ARG A 616 48.49 -47.52 -7.10
CA ARG A 616 49.82 -48.12 -6.93
C ARG A 616 50.04 -49.33 -7.84
N GLU A 617 49.00 -50.13 -8.06
CA GLU A 617 49.08 -51.41 -8.78
C GLU A 617 48.98 -51.25 -10.31
N HIS A 618 48.27 -50.22 -10.80
CA HIS A 618 47.98 -49.99 -12.24
C HIS A 618 48.43 -48.59 -12.69
N ARG A 619 49.48 -48.04 -12.07
CA ARG A 619 49.97 -46.68 -12.35
C ARG A 619 50.19 -46.39 -13.85
N PRO A 620 50.86 -47.26 -14.65
CA PRO A 620 51.15 -46.95 -16.05
C PRO A 620 49.88 -46.86 -16.91
N ASP A 621 48.89 -47.70 -16.62
CA ASP A 621 47.62 -47.75 -17.35
C ASP A 621 46.78 -46.50 -17.04
N ILE A 622 46.78 -46.05 -15.78
CA ILE A 622 46.12 -44.83 -15.33
C ILE A 622 46.77 -43.59 -15.95
N GLU A 623 48.10 -43.51 -15.96
CA GLU A 623 48.83 -42.40 -16.59
C GLU A 623 48.58 -42.35 -18.10
N THR A 624 48.52 -43.51 -18.76
CA THR A 624 48.15 -43.63 -20.18
C THR A 624 46.69 -43.18 -20.42
N ALA A 625 45.74 -43.61 -19.58
CA ALA A 625 44.34 -43.23 -19.71
C ALA A 625 44.11 -41.73 -19.45
N PHE A 626 44.85 -41.11 -18.53
CA PHE A 626 44.81 -39.66 -18.31
C PHE A 626 45.32 -38.90 -19.55
N LEU A 627 46.46 -39.32 -20.12
CA LEU A 627 47.00 -38.71 -21.34
C LEU A 627 46.11 -38.91 -22.58
N GLN A 628 45.33 -40.00 -22.65
CA GLN A 628 44.34 -40.21 -23.71
C GLN A 628 43.12 -39.28 -23.60
N GLN A 629 42.76 -38.88 -22.38
CA GLN A 629 41.60 -38.03 -22.12
C GLN A 629 41.96 -36.54 -22.10
N ASP A 630 43.21 -36.19 -21.76
CA ASP A 630 43.83 -34.85 -21.82
C ASP A 630 44.10 -34.43 -23.29
N LYS A 631 43.02 -34.27 -24.06
CA LYS A 631 43.03 -33.99 -25.51
C LYS A 631 43.58 -32.62 -25.89
N ASP A 632 43.53 -31.66 -24.98
CA ASP A 632 44.08 -30.31 -25.15
C ASP A 632 45.49 -30.16 -24.56
N HIS A 633 46.00 -31.22 -23.91
CA HIS A 633 47.31 -31.27 -23.25
C HIS A 633 47.47 -30.18 -22.16
N SER A 634 46.35 -29.79 -21.53
CA SER A 634 46.29 -28.80 -20.46
C SER A 634 46.94 -29.29 -19.15
N GLY A 635 47.02 -30.60 -18.93
CA GLY A 635 47.46 -31.18 -17.66
C GLY A 635 46.37 -31.25 -16.59
N ASN A 636 45.14 -30.84 -16.93
CA ASN A 636 43.94 -30.93 -16.11
C ASN A 636 42.95 -31.92 -16.75
N LEU A 637 42.06 -32.52 -15.94
CA LEU A 637 40.92 -33.29 -16.43
C LEU A 637 39.64 -32.79 -15.75
N SER A 638 38.52 -32.80 -16.47
CA SER A 638 37.21 -32.59 -15.84
C SER A 638 36.83 -33.77 -14.94
N SER A 639 35.88 -33.55 -14.03
CA SER A 639 35.33 -34.61 -13.17
C SER A 639 34.77 -35.80 -13.96
N GLU A 640 34.17 -35.60 -15.15
CA GLU A 640 33.67 -36.70 -15.98
C GLU A 640 34.79 -37.38 -16.77
N ASP A 641 35.75 -36.61 -17.28
CA ASP A 641 36.93 -37.13 -17.96
C ASP A 641 37.79 -38.00 -17.03
N LEU A 642 37.95 -37.58 -15.78
CA LEU A 642 38.66 -38.34 -14.76
C LEU A 642 37.92 -39.65 -14.38
N LYS A 643 36.58 -39.62 -14.24
CA LYS A 643 35.78 -40.85 -14.05
C LYS A 643 35.97 -41.81 -15.23
N MET A 644 35.89 -41.29 -16.45
CA MET A 644 36.01 -42.09 -17.67
C MET A 644 37.40 -42.70 -17.80
N ALA A 645 38.46 -41.91 -17.63
CA ALA A 645 39.84 -42.40 -17.70
C ALA A 645 40.13 -43.44 -16.61
N LEU A 646 39.64 -43.25 -15.37
CA LEU A 646 39.79 -44.24 -14.30
C LEU A 646 39.02 -45.53 -14.58
N LYS A 647 37.77 -45.46 -15.08
CA LYS A 647 37.01 -46.64 -15.51
C LYS A 647 37.70 -47.38 -16.66
N THR A 648 38.21 -46.65 -17.66
CA THR A 648 38.98 -47.20 -18.80
C THR A 648 40.28 -47.88 -18.35
N ALA A 649 40.99 -47.30 -17.37
CA ALA A 649 42.19 -47.91 -16.78
C ALA A 649 41.88 -49.20 -15.97
N GLY A 650 40.60 -49.51 -15.73
CA GLY A 650 40.16 -50.72 -15.02
C GLY A 650 39.72 -50.50 -13.56
N LEU A 651 39.50 -49.26 -13.12
CA LEU A 651 39.04 -48.99 -11.75
C LEU A 651 37.58 -49.43 -11.57
N ARG A 652 37.39 -50.59 -10.93
CA ARG A 652 36.08 -51.20 -10.65
C ARG A 652 35.37 -50.53 -9.45
N LEU A 653 34.91 -49.29 -9.62
CA LEU A 653 34.10 -48.53 -8.65
C LEU A 653 32.80 -48.02 -9.29
N THR A 654 31.72 -47.90 -8.51
CA THR A 654 30.46 -47.33 -8.99
C THR A 654 30.54 -45.80 -9.15
N ASN A 655 29.66 -45.20 -9.95
CA ASN A 655 29.57 -43.74 -10.12
C ASN A 655 29.41 -42.99 -8.79
N LYS A 656 28.67 -43.55 -7.82
CA LYS A 656 28.56 -42.98 -6.46
C LYS A 656 29.87 -43.09 -5.65
N GLN A 657 30.58 -44.21 -5.77
CA GLN A 657 31.91 -44.36 -5.16
C GLN A 657 32.94 -43.43 -5.82
N LEU A 658 32.87 -43.26 -7.14
CA LEU A 658 33.69 -42.28 -7.86
C LEU A 658 33.31 -40.84 -7.50
N GLY A 659 32.03 -40.54 -7.28
CA GLY A 659 31.59 -39.24 -6.75
C GLY A 659 32.22 -38.94 -5.39
N ILE A 660 32.15 -39.88 -4.44
CA ILE A 660 32.80 -39.77 -3.13
C ILE A 660 34.34 -39.62 -3.27
N LEU A 661 34.95 -40.35 -4.21
CA LEU A 661 36.37 -40.20 -4.52
C LEU A 661 36.72 -38.81 -5.07
N LEU A 662 35.86 -38.23 -5.91
CA LEU A 662 36.05 -36.89 -6.46
C LEU A 662 35.83 -35.80 -5.42
N GLU A 663 34.90 -35.95 -4.47
CA GLU A 663 34.73 -35.03 -3.33
C GLU A 663 36.00 -34.93 -2.48
N ASP A 664 36.72 -36.04 -2.31
CA ASP A 664 38.01 -36.06 -1.59
C ASP A 664 39.19 -35.53 -2.45
N ILE A 665 39.08 -35.50 -3.79
CA ILE A 665 40.14 -35.03 -4.73
C ILE A 665 39.97 -33.55 -5.13
N ASP A 666 38.77 -33.12 -5.53
CA ASP A 666 38.40 -31.73 -5.89
C ASP A 666 37.73 -31.04 -4.70
N MET A 667 38.46 -30.95 -3.57
CA MET A 667 37.98 -30.34 -2.31
C MET A 667 37.54 -28.87 -2.45
N ASN A 668 37.96 -28.20 -3.52
CA ASN A 668 37.62 -26.81 -3.84
C ASN A 668 36.50 -26.67 -4.88
N HIS A 669 35.91 -27.78 -5.34
CA HIS A 669 34.83 -27.84 -6.33
C HIS A 669 35.13 -27.02 -7.59
N SER A 670 36.38 -27.05 -8.02
CA SER A 670 36.85 -26.28 -9.18
C SER A 670 36.49 -26.90 -10.52
N GLY A 671 36.18 -28.19 -10.56
CA GLY A 671 35.90 -28.92 -11.81
C GLY A 671 37.13 -29.17 -12.70
N GLU A 672 38.29 -28.60 -12.39
CA GLU A 672 39.56 -28.79 -13.10
C GLU A 672 40.57 -29.54 -12.22
N ILE A 673 40.76 -30.82 -12.50
CA ILE A 673 41.53 -31.71 -11.62
C ILE A 673 42.89 -32.02 -12.23
N LYS A 674 43.96 -31.56 -11.56
CA LYS A 674 45.35 -31.83 -11.93
C LYS A 674 45.71 -33.28 -11.71
N TYR A 675 45.72 -34.09 -12.78
CA TYR A 675 46.02 -35.51 -12.66
C TYR A 675 47.45 -35.81 -12.19
N LYS A 676 48.39 -34.86 -12.35
CA LYS A 676 49.74 -34.95 -11.75
C LYS A 676 49.72 -34.91 -10.22
N ASP A 677 48.74 -34.24 -9.60
CA ASP A 677 48.58 -34.20 -8.14
C ASP A 677 47.93 -35.50 -7.62
N ILE A 678 47.10 -36.16 -8.44
CA ILE A 678 46.62 -37.53 -8.20
C ILE A 678 47.78 -38.52 -8.29
N LEU A 679 48.53 -38.49 -9.40
CA LEU A 679 49.66 -39.41 -9.65
C LEU A 679 50.80 -39.24 -8.63
N SER A 680 51.05 -38.04 -8.11
CA SER A 680 52.03 -37.81 -7.04
C SER A 680 51.49 -38.09 -5.63
N GLY A 681 50.19 -38.36 -5.49
CA GLY A 681 49.52 -38.63 -4.22
C GLY A 681 49.31 -37.39 -3.34
N THR A 682 49.66 -36.20 -3.81
CA THR A 682 49.46 -34.92 -3.07
C THR A 682 47.98 -34.59 -2.92
N ALA A 683 47.16 -34.91 -3.92
CA ALA A 683 45.70 -34.78 -3.87
C ALA A 683 45.02 -35.75 -2.87
N LEU A 684 45.72 -36.80 -2.41
CA LEU A 684 45.18 -37.80 -1.48
C LEU A 684 45.39 -37.43 0.00
N VAL A 685 46.16 -36.36 0.29
CA VAL A 685 46.44 -35.87 1.65
C VAL A 685 45.55 -34.66 1.94
N GLY A 686 44.25 -34.92 2.08
CA GLY A 686 43.25 -33.87 2.30
C GLY A 686 43.54 -33.01 3.53
N LYS A 687 43.38 -31.68 3.41
CA LYS A 687 43.55 -30.70 4.49
C LYS A 687 42.40 -30.76 5.52
N ARG A 688 42.19 -31.91 6.18
CA ARG A 688 41.30 -32.00 7.36
C ARG A 688 42.10 -31.64 8.63
N LYS A 689 41.65 -30.60 9.35
CA LYS A 689 42.15 -30.30 10.71
C LYS A 689 41.75 -31.45 11.66
N SER A 690 42.62 -31.69 12.66
CA SER A 690 42.42 -32.58 13.81
C SER A 690 42.03 -34.04 13.55
N SER A 691 43.02 -34.92 13.34
CA SER A 691 43.38 -36.02 14.28
C SER A 691 44.16 -37.14 13.58
N GLN A 692 45.28 -37.57 14.18
CA GLN A 692 46.21 -38.61 13.68
C GLN A 692 46.86 -38.33 12.31
N VAL A 693 47.98 -37.61 12.35
CA VAL A 693 48.90 -37.46 11.22
C VAL A 693 49.72 -38.74 11.05
N TYR A 694 49.53 -39.45 9.93
CA TYR A 694 50.46 -40.47 9.43
C TYR A 694 51.28 -39.87 8.27
N THR A 695 52.31 -39.10 8.58
CA THR A 695 53.32 -38.71 7.58
C THR A 695 54.25 -39.89 7.29
N LEU A 696 54.70 -40.03 6.03
CA LEU A 696 55.69 -41.05 5.64
C LEU A 696 56.97 -40.98 6.48
N ALA A 697 57.44 -39.77 6.84
CA ALA A 697 58.57 -39.57 7.74
C ALA A 697 58.36 -40.12 9.17
N GLY A 698 57.12 -40.28 9.62
CA GLY A 698 56.80 -40.86 10.93
C GLY A 698 56.81 -42.40 10.95
N LEU A 699 56.72 -43.05 9.80
CA LEU A 699 56.74 -44.52 9.70
C LEU A 699 58.15 -45.10 9.77
N GLU A 700 59.15 -44.42 9.18
CA GLU A 700 60.55 -44.87 9.21
C GLU A 700 61.11 -44.91 10.65
N SER A 701 60.75 -43.94 11.50
CA SER A 701 61.12 -43.91 12.92
C SER A 701 60.57 -45.09 13.75
N LYS A 702 59.48 -45.75 13.31
CA LYS A 702 58.88 -46.89 14.01
C LYS A 702 59.43 -48.25 13.56
N ILE A 703 60.01 -48.34 12.37
CA ILE A 703 60.68 -49.57 11.91
C ILE A 703 62.00 -49.78 12.68
N HIS A 704 62.72 -48.71 13.02
CA HIS A 704 64.01 -48.83 13.71
C HIS A 704 63.90 -49.24 15.20
N VAL A 705 62.72 -49.08 15.84
CA VAL A 705 62.48 -49.40 17.26
C VAL A 705 62.03 -50.86 17.48
N LEU A 706 61.51 -51.53 16.44
CA LEU A 706 61.06 -52.92 16.53
C LEU A 706 62.13 -53.96 16.15
N SER A 707 63.30 -53.53 15.66
CA SER A 707 64.42 -54.44 15.32
C SER A 707 65.32 -54.83 16.51
N ASN A 708 65.14 -54.24 17.71
CA ASN A 708 66.11 -54.33 18.81
C ASN A 708 65.53 -54.72 20.19
N ARG A 709 64.38 -55.43 20.23
CA ARG A 709 63.85 -56.03 21.47
C ARG A 709 63.50 -57.51 21.30
N GLY A 710 64.51 -58.36 21.54
CA GLY A 710 64.40 -59.77 21.97
C GLY A 710 63.81 -60.79 20.98
N LYS A 711 64.35 -61.98 20.72
CA LYS A 711 65.39 -62.79 21.41
C LYS A 711 65.14 -62.98 22.91
N GLU A 712 65.07 -64.25 23.34
CA GLU A 712 64.53 -64.72 24.64
C GLU A 712 62.98 -64.64 24.65
N ILE A 713 62.16 -65.66 24.95
CA ILE A 713 62.26 -67.09 25.38
C ILE A 713 61.12 -67.82 24.59
N GLY A 714 61.05 -69.12 24.27
CA GLY A 714 61.80 -70.32 24.64
C GLY A 714 60.82 -71.47 24.99
N VAL A 715 60.67 -72.43 24.06
CA VAL A 715 60.18 -73.83 24.18
C VAL A 715 59.20 -74.21 25.32
N SER A 716 57.97 -74.61 24.94
CA SER A 716 57.38 -75.92 25.30
C SER A 716 56.26 -76.30 24.32
#